data_AF-A0A7G5GSM4-F1
#
_entry.id   AF-A0A7G5GSM4-F1
#
_cell.length_a   1.000
_cell.length_b   1.000
_cell.length_c   1.000
_cell.angle_alpha   90.00
_cell.angle_beta   90.00
_cell.angle_gamma   90.00
#
_symmetry.space_group_name_H-M   'P 1'
#
loop_
_entity.id
_entity.type
_entity.pdbx_description
1 polymer ?
#
loop_
_entity_poly.entity_id
_entity_poly.type
_entity_poly.pdbx_seq_one_letter_code
_entity_poly.pdbx_strand_id
1 'polypeptide(L)'
;MSKNWITWILGGFLWLSCATAWAQVDSLLQQADRLLNYKAYGRAIEAYSQLLNEQADQLTPAQKVMAQGRIATAYRQVGDGQKAERYFREALGNSIDENPQLMLQFAQTLVGNGKYQEGQKVYERYEQLKAKQPARQPINPPAAPSSTNTRKEAVKYRLEYLGFNSSGEEFSPAFYQDGLVYVAGKKGGSAIETTGSGGGSGYLDLLYIPDRNNLKVSSIINADGSTSKPSNDRAKTDRRSENENYSRQTANDSPTVPSFGDGINISGGLGYESSPQNASKRFSRTLNTKYHEGPATFSQDGSQIIFTRNNYNNGRANKSAEGVNKLKLYTAIQQNGAWTDIVELPFNSDEYSVGHPALSHDDALLYFASDMPGGYGGTDLYVSRFQDGKWSRPVNLGSTINTKGNELFPFADEAGNLYFATDGHKGLGGLDIFFATLSRGTTVQSVEHLNAPINSPQDDFGLITDANRRGGYFSSNRRDGNDDIYRFIRESSLFGCRDLIIRLYDTNTEQPLDSVNVLVKAKAEGRPNQTLTSDQNGYVRICLEGTNDFIFQASRDGYINSTVGFTNRAVTDDQPSRLEIGLIKPTVVMDTIPIENVNTPVTLTRSRVRGVVLSERTHRPIEGVTVRLRNECDRTQLEYVTGPDGRYSFDIKEGCDYTLVASKPEFGTNTNKIKRLPKKAKPKELSADLKMLSVGDVVTIDNIYYDLDQSSLRPDASRELDKVVATMRKYPTLIIEIRSHTDSRGEAEHNKALSLQRAKAVANYLVSKGISRRRMATLGMGESQLVNNCTDGVICTEAEHQRNRRTEFKVVAIK
;
A
#
# COMPACT_ATOMS: atom_id res chain seq x y z
N MET A 1 -52.68 38.51 -69.21
CA MET A 1 -52.48 37.27 -68.42
C MET A 1 -50.98 36.97 -68.31
N SER A 2 -50.23 37.93 -67.80
CA SER A 2 -48.77 37.92 -67.74
C SER A 2 -48.33 38.35 -66.33
N LYS A 3 -47.15 37.88 -65.92
CA LYS A 3 -46.43 38.08 -64.64
C LYS A 3 -46.54 36.99 -63.55
N ASN A 4 -47.55 36.13 -63.54
CA ASN A 4 -47.64 35.13 -62.45
C ASN A 4 -46.90 33.82 -62.75
N TRP A 5 -46.83 33.31 -63.99
CA TRP A 5 -46.24 31.98 -64.22
C TRP A 5 -44.71 31.92 -63.97
N ILE A 6 -43.98 33.02 -64.20
CA ILE A 6 -42.53 33.11 -63.96
C ILE A 6 -42.24 33.14 -62.45
N THR A 7 -43.09 33.78 -61.65
CA THR A 7 -42.93 33.80 -60.18
C THR A 7 -43.26 32.45 -59.53
N TRP A 8 -44.17 31.66 -60.11
CA TRP A 8 -44.44 30.29 -59.64
C TRP A 8 -43.32 29.30 -60.02
N ILE A 9 -42.68 29.44 -61.19
CA ILE A 9 -41.55 28.59 -61.59
C ILE A 9 -40.27 28.97 -60.81
N LEU A 10 -39.99 30.26 -60.63
CA LEU A 10 -38.87 30.71 -59.78
C LEU A 10 -39.12 30.36 -58.32
N GLY A 11 -40.36 30.47 -57.82
CA GLY A 11 -40.73 30.03 -56.48
C GLY A 11 -40.56 28.53 -56.28
N GLY A 12 -40.97 27.71 -57.26
CA GLY A 12 -40.80 26.26 -57.25
C GLY A 12 -39.34 25.80 -57.31
N PHE A 13 -38.50 26.47 -58.12
CA PHE A 13 -37.06 26.20 -58.17
C PHE A 13 -36.33 26.63 -56.89
N LEU A 14 -36.70 27.77 -56.30
CA LEU A 14 -36.15 28.21 -55.00
C LEU A 14 -36.55 27.27 -53.87
N TRP A 15 -37.78 26.73 -53.91
CA TRP A 15 -38.28 25.78 -52.92
C TRP A 15 -37.61 24.40 -53.05
N LEU A 16 -37.38 23.92 -54.28
CA LEU A 16 -36.63 22.69 -54.53
C LEU A 16 -35.15 22.81 -54.14
N SER A 17 -34.49 23.95 -54.43
CA SER A 17 -33.09 24.17 -54.04
C SER A 17 -32.90 24.31 -52.54
N CYS A 18 -33.87 24.93 -51.85
CA CYS A 18 -33.88 24.94 -50.39
C CYS A 18 -34.07 23.53 -49.84
N ALA A 19 -35.07 22.77 -50.30
CA ALA A 19 -35.34 21.41 -49.81
C ALA A 19 -34.15 20.43 -49.98
N THR A 20 -33.37 20.56 -51.07
CA THR A 20 -32.14 19.77 -51.26
C THR A 20 -30.99 20.17 -50.34
N ALA A 21 -30.89 21.45 -49.96
CA ALA A 21 -29.86 21.92 -49.02
C ALA A 21 -30.13 21.43 -47.59
N TRP A 22 -31.39 21.46 -47.12
CA TRP A 22 -31.77 20.93 -45.80
C TRP A 22 -31.54 19.42 -45.70
N ALA A 23 -31.84 18.66 -46.76
CA ALA A 23 -31.62 17.21 -46.78
C ALA A 23 -30.12 16.82 -46.76
N GLN A 24 -29.25 17.66 -47.33
CA GLN A 24 -27.81 17.41 -47.37
C GLN A 24 -27.14 17.64 -46.00
N VAL A 25 -27.58 18.66 -45.25
CA VAL A 25 -27.10 18.99 -43.89
C VAL A 25 -27.50 17.91 -42.87
N ASP A 26 -28.75 17.44 -42.90
CA ASP A 26 -29.21 16.34 -42.03
C ASP A 26 -28.43 15.04 -42.30
N SER A 27 -28.01 14.80 -43.56
CA SER A 27 -27.18 13.64 -43.89
C SER A 27 -25.75 13.76 -43.32
N LEU A 28 -25.16 14.96 -43.30
CA LEU A 28 -23.82 15.20 -42.78
C LEU A 28 -23.78 15.18 -41.25
N LEU A 29 -24.80 15.73 -40.58
CA LEU A 29 -24.95 15.67 -39.13
C LEU A 29 -25.13 14.21 -38.65
N GLN A 30 -25.98 13.43 -39.32
CA GLN A 30 -26.14 11.99 -39.03
C GLN A 30 -24.86 11.20 -39.31
N GLN A 31 -24.09 11.58 -40.33
CA GLN A 31 -22.79 10.97 -40.62
C GLN A 31 -21.78 11.29 -39.51
N ALA A 32 -21.71 12.54 -39.04
CA ALA A 32 -20.84 12.96 -37.94
C ALA A 32 -21.21 12.24 -36.62
N ASP A 33 -22.49 12.15 -36.28
CA ASP A 33 -22.98 11.41 -35.11
C ASP A 33 -22.62 9.92 -35.18
N ARG A 34 -22.73 9.32 -36.38
CA ARG A 34 -22.35 7.92 -36.61
C ARG A 34 -20.85 7.70 -36.42
N LEU A 35 -20.01 8.60 -36.92
CA LEU A 35 -18.56 8.55 -36.72
C LEU A 35 -18.20 8.68 -35.24
N LEU A 36 -18.87 9.57 -34.51
CA LEU A 36 -18.69 9.72 -33.07
C LEU A 36 -19.06 8.44 -32.31
N ASN A 37 -20.20 7.82 -32.64
CA ASN A 37 -20.66 6.58 -32.01
C ASN A 37 -19.75 5.38 -32.31
N TYR A 38 -19.10 5.36 -33.48
CA TYR A 38 -18.07 4.38 -33.82
C TYR A 38 -16.69 4.70 -33.27
N LYS A 39 -16.57 5.72 -32.40
CA LYS A 39 -15.31 6.16 -31.78
C LYS A 39 -14.26 6.63 -32.80
N ALA A 40 -14.67 6.96 -34.03
CA ALA A 40 -13.80 7.50 -35.07
C ALA A 40 -13.61 9.02 -34.86
N TYR A 41 -13.04 9.40 -33.71
CA TYR A 41 -13.07 10.78 -33.22
C TYR A 41 -12.40 11.79 -34.13
N GLY A 42 -11.27 11.46 -34.78
CA GLY A 42 -10.61 12.35 -35.75
C GLY A 42 -11.52 12.72 -36.93
N ARG A 43 -12.20 11.73 -37.52
CA ARG A 43 -13.14 11.95 -38.63
C ARG A 43 -14.43 12.63 -38.19
N ALA A 44 -14.90 12.35 -36.97
CA ALA A 44 -16.03 13.05 -36.38
C ALA A 44 -15.71 14.54 -36.18
N ILE A 45 -14.50 14.86 -35.69
CA ILE A 45 -14.02 16.24 -35.55
C ILE A 45 -14.01 16.97 -36.89
N GLU A 46 -13.49 16.34 -37.95
CA GLU A 46 -13.51 16.92 -39.30
C GLU A 46 -14.93 17.21 -39.78
N ALA A 47 -15.84 16.23 -39.65
CA ALA A 47 -17.22 16.36 -40.09
C ALA A 47 -17.99 17.44 -39.31
N TYR A 48 -17.86 17.50 -37.98
CA TYR A 48 -18.49 18.56 -37.19
C TYR A 48 -17.82 19.92 -37.41
N SER A 49 -16.51 19.97 -37.65
CA SER A 49 -15.82 21.23 -37.99
C SER A 49 -16.32 21.79 -39.31
N GLN A 50 -16.51 20.92 -40.32
CA GLN A 50 -17.09 21.31 -41.60
C GLN A 50 -18.52 21.85 -41.41
N LEU A 51 -19.33 21.16 -40.62
CA LEU A 51 -20.71 21.56 -40.33
C LEU A 51 -20.78 22.91 -39.58
N LEU A 52 -19.89 23.15 -38.61
CA LEU A 52 -19.86 24.37 -37.81
C LEU A 52 -19.17 25.56 -38.47
N ASN A 53 -18.31 25.34 -39.49
CA ASN A 53 -17.57 26.41 -40.17
C ASN A 53 -18.16 26.76 -41.55
N GLU A 54 -18.58 25.76 -42.34
CA GLU A 54 -19.02 25.95 -43.73
C GLU A 54 -20.55 25.99 -43.87
N GLN A 55 -21.28 25.30 -42.98
CA GLN A 55 -22.74 25.15 -43.03
C GLN A 55 -23.45 25.75 -41.80
N ALA A 56 -22.77 26.63 -41.08
CA ALA A 56 -23.24 27.18 -39.81
C ALA A 56 -24.61 27.89 -39.91
N ASP A 57 -24.87 28.57 -41.04
CA ASP A 57 -26.09 29.33 -41.29
C ASP A 57 -27.31 28.44 -41.62
N GLN A 58 -27.07 27.16 -41.90
CA GLN A 58 -28.11 26.17 -42.24
C GLN A 58 -28.56 25.34 -41.02
N LEU A 59 -27.90 25.50 -39.88
CA LEU A 59 -28.21 24.78 -38.64
C LEU A 59 -29.23 25.56 -37.80
N THR A 60 -30.23 24.85 -37.27
CA THR A 60 -31.06 25.41 -36.19
C THR A 60 -30.22 25.69 -34.94
N PRO A 61 -30.62 26.64 -34.07
CA PRO A 61 -29.89 26.91 -32.82
C PRO A 61 -29.67 25.65 -31.95
N ALA A 62 -30.64 24.74 -31.89
CA ALA A 62 -30.52 23.49 -31.16
C ALA A 62 -29.51 22.52 -31.81
N GLN A 63 -29.50 22.40 -33.13
CA GLN A 63 -28.51 21.60 -33.86
C GLN A 63 -27.10 22.16 -33.69
N LYS A 64 -26.95 23.49 -33.66
CA LYS A 64 -25.66 24.15 -33.44
C LYS A 64 -25.08 23.85 -32.05
N VAL A 65 -25.89 24.00 -31.00
CA VAL A 65 -25.48 23.64 -29.62
C VAL A 65 -25.13 22.16 -29.51
N MET A 66 -25.92 21.30 -30.14
CA MET A 66 -25.67 19.86 -30.15
C MET A 66 -24.36 19.53 -30.88
N ALA A 67 -24.13 20.06 -32.09
CA ALA A 67 -22.90 19.87 -32.83
C ALA A 67 -21.67 20.39 -32.07
N GLN A 68 -21.77 21.54 -31.38
CA GLN A 68 -20.71 22.08 -30.53
C GLN A 68 -20.43 21.20 -29.30
N GLY A 69 -21.45 20.63 -28.66
CA GLY A 69 -21.26 19.67 -27.57
C GLY A 69 -20.64 18.35 -28.02
N ARG A 70 -21.04 17.86 -29.21
CA ARG A 70 -20.54 16.61 -29.80
C ARG A 70 -19.08 16.73 -30.27
N ILE A 71 -18.72 17.84 -30.92
CA ILE A 71 -17.33 18.10 -31.30
C ILE A 71 -16.44 18.32 -30.05
N ALA A 72 -16.96 18.99 -29.01
CA ALA A 72 -16.24 19.13 -27.74
C ALA A 72 -15.98 17.76 -27.07
N THR A 73 -16.98 16.87 -27.12
CA THR A 73 -16.84 15.49 -26.66
C THR A 73 -15.77 14.75 -27.47
N ALA A 74 -15.78 14.88 -28.80
CA ALA A 74 -14.76 14.27 -29.66
C ALA A 74 -13.35 14.79 -29.35
N TYR A 75 -13.20 16.11 -29.16
CA TYR A 75 -11.92 16.72 -28.77
C TYR A 75 -11.42 16.23 -27.41
N ARG A 76 -12.33 16.02 -26.44
CA ARG A 76 -11.99 15.41 -25.15
C ARG A 76 -11.47 13.99 -25.31
N GLN A 77 -12.09 13.19 -26.18
CA GLN A 77 -11.70 11.79 -26.44
C GLN A 77 -10.36 11.66 -27.19
N VAL A 78 -9.92 12.68 -27.92
CA VAL A 78 -8.58 12.71 -28.56
C VAL A 78 -7.53 13.45 -27.73
N GLY A 79 -7.85 13.80 -26.47
CA GLY A 79 -6.92 14.45 -25.53
C GLY A 79 -6.71 15.95 -25.73
N ASP A 80 -7.47 16.64 -26.59
CA ASP A 80 -7.37 18.09 -26.81
C ASP A 80 -8.35 18.85 -25.90
N GLY A 81 -8.04 18.88 -24.60
CA GLY A 81 -8.88 19.50 -23.57
C GLY A 81 -9.09 21.00 -23.75
N GLN A 82 -8.13 21.72 -24.35
CA GLN A 82 -8.24 23.16 -24.59
C GLN A 82 -9.27 23.48 -25.67
N LYS A 83 -9.28 22.73 -26.79
CA LYS A 83 -10.34 22.89 -27.81
C LYS A 83 -11.68 22.40 -27.28
N ALA A 84 -11.71 21.29 -26.54
CA ALA A 84 -12.93 20.79 -25.91
C ALA A 84 -13.57 21.86 -25.01
N GLU A 85 -12.79 22.53 -24.16
CA GLU A 85 -13.29 23.62 -23.29
C GLU A 85 -13.88 24.76 -24.11
N ARG A 86 -13.19 25.20 -25.17
CA ARG A 86 -13.68 26.26 -26.04
C ARG A 86 -15.06 25.92 -26.61
N TYR A 87 -15.21 24.74 -27.20
CA TYR A 87 -16.48 24.33 -27.81
C TYR A 87 -17.59 24.11 -26.78
N PHE A 88 -17.28 23.62 -25.57
CA PHE A 88 -18.27 23.55 -24.49
C PHE A 88 -18.73 24.94 -24.02
N ARG A 89 -17.83 25.93 -23.94
CA ARG A 89 -18.20 27.33 -23.63
C ARG A 89 -19.08 27.93 -24.71
N GLU A 90 -18.76 27.67 -25.98
CA GLU A 90 -19.57 28.12 -27.11
C GLU A 90 -20.96 27.45 -27.13
N ALA A 91 -21.03 26.15 -26.80
CA ALA A 91 -22.29 25.41 -26.73
C ALA A 91 -23.21 25.86 -25.57
N LEU A 92 -22.62 26.18 -24.42
CA LEU A 92 -23.37 26.58 -23.22
C LEU A 92 -23.70 28.09 -23.19
N GLY A 93 -22.92 28.92 -23.89
CA GLY A 93 -23.17 30.36 -24.06
C GLY A 93 -23.59 31.09 -22.77
N ASN A 94 -24.61 31.96 -22.88
CA ASN A 94 -25.26 32.61 -21.73
C ASN A 94 -26.43 31.80 -21.14
N SER A 95 -26.71 30.61 -21.68
CA SER A 95 -27.86 29.78 -21.33
C SER A 95 -27.38 28.51 -20.62
N ILE A 96 -26.74 28.71 -19.47
CA ILE A 96 -26.18 27.67 -18.59
C ILE A 96 -27.29 26.78 -17.96
N ASP A 97 -28.54 26.86 -18.40
CA ASP A 97 -29.69 26.37 -17.62
C ASP A 97 -30.47 25.18 -18.23
N GLU A 98 -30.11 24.64 -19.41
CA GLU A 98 -31.01 23.70 -20.11
C GLU A 98 -30.43 22.31 -20.47
N ASN A 99 -29.13 22.02 -20.30
CA ASN A 99 -28.57 20.71 -20.63
C ASN A 99 -27.64 20.13 -19.52
N PRO A 100 -28.19 19.34 -18.57
CA PRO A 100 -27.43 18.77 -17.46
C PRO A 100 -26.29 17.85 -17.90
N GLN A 101 -26.46 17.11 -18.99
CA GLN A 101 -25.43 16.19 -19.49
C GLN A 101 -24.24 16.96 -20.08
N LEU A 102 -24.51 18.05 -20.81
CA LEU A 102 -23.48 18.92 -21.37
C LEU A 102 -22.72 19.68 -20.26
N MET A 103 -23.42 20.11 -19.20
CA MET A 103 -22.78 20.76 -18.03
C MET A 103 -21.84 19.84 -17.28
N LEU A 104 -22.23 18.56 -17.10
CA LEU A 104 -21.37 17.58 -16.47
C LEU A 104 -20.08 17.39 -17.29
N GLN A 105 -20.21 17.24 -18.60
CA GLN A 105 -19.05 17.09 -19.51
C GLN A 105 -18.18 18.35 -19.55
N PHE A 106 -18.78 19.54 -19.49
CA PHE A 106 -18.05 20.80 -19.42
C PHE A 106 -17.31 20.96 -18.08
N ALA A 107 -17.95 20.65 -16.96
CA ALA A 107 -17.32 20.66 -15.64
C ALA A 107 -16.11 19.71 -15.60
N GLN A 108 -16.27 18.48 -16.10
CA GLN A 108 -15.18 17.50 -16.23
C GLN A 108 -14.03 18.04 -17.10
N THR A 109 -14.35 18.73 -18.20
CA THR A 109 -13.35 19.32 -19.11
C THR A 109 -12.60 20.50 -18.47
N LEU A 110 -13.29 21.36 -17.72
CA LEU A 110 -12.65 22.46 -16.96
C LEU A 110 -11.69 21.92 -15.91
N VAL A 111 -12.08 20.85 -15.20
CA VAL A 111 -11.22 20.15 -14.25
C VAL A 111 -10.02 19.52 -14.99
N GLY A 112 -10.25 18.89 -16.14
CA GLY A 112 -9.20 18.35 -17.02
C GLY A 112 -8.16 19.38 -17.49
N ASN A 113 -8.57 20.65 -17.63
CA ASN A 113 -7.67 21.76 -17.99
C ASN A 113 -7.05 22.46 -16.77
N GLY A 114 -7.19 21.92 -15.55
CA GLY A 114 -6.64 22.49 -14.32
C GLY A 114 -7.45 23.66 -13.74
N LYS A 115 -8.67 23.92 -14.24
CA LYS A 115 -9.56 25.01 -13.78
C LYS A 115 -10.55 24.53 -12.73
N TYR A 116 -10.02 24.01 -11.62
CA TYR A 116 -10.78 23.34 -10.55
C TYR A 116 -11.90 24.21 -9.95
N GLN A 117 -11.63 25.50 -9.69
CA GLN A 117 -12.61 26.41 -9.09
C GLN A 117 -13.78 26.73 -10.05
N GLU A 118 -13.54 26.78 -11.36
CA GLU A 118 -14.59 26.98 -12.35
C GLU A 118 -15.38 25.69 -12.56
N GLY A 119 -14.69 24.54 -12.66
CA GLY A 119 -15.33 23.23 -12.78
C GLY A 119 -16.25 22.92 -11.61
N GLN A 120 -15.83 23.23 -10.39
CA GLN A 120 -16.63 23.07 -9.17
C GLN A 120 -17.93 23.90 -9.22
N LYS A 121 -17.89 25.16 -9.69
CA LYS A 121 -19.08 26.01 -9.82
C LYS A 121 -20.08 25.46 -10.85
N VAL A 122 -19.57 24.94 -11.98
CA VAL A 122 -20.41 24.32 -13.02
C VAL A 122 -21.02 23.00 -12.50
N TYR A 123 -20.25 22.21 -11.74
CA TYR A 123 -20.70 20.96 -11.13
C TYR A 123 -21.81 21.20 -10.08
N GLU A 124 -21.66 22.21 -9.23
CA GLU A 124 -22.69 22.63 -8.27
C GLU A 124 -23.99 23.06 -8.96
N ARG A 125 -23.89 23.74 -10.11
CA ARG A 125 -25.05 24.12 -10.93
C ARG A 125 -25.75 22.90 -11.55
N TYR A 126 -24.98 21.93 -12.03
CA TYR A 126 -25.50 20.65 -12.51
C TYR A 126 -26.31 19.90 -11.43
N GLU A 127 -25.79 19.81 -10.20
CA GLU A 127 -26.49 19.15 -9.08
C GLU A 127 -27.80 19.88 -8.72
N GLN A 128 -27.84 21.21 -8.79
CA GLN A 128 -29.07 22.00 -8.58
C GLN A 128 -30.15 21.73 -9.63
N LEU A 129 -29.77 21.48 -10.88
CA LEU A 129 -30.70 21.18 -11.98
C LEU A 129 -31.22 19.74 -11.90
N LYS A 130 -30.36 18.79 -11.50
CA LYS A 130 -30.75 17.40 -11.26
C LYS A 130 -31.77 17.27 -10.13
N ALA A 131 -31.63 18.07 -9.06
CA ALA A 131 -32.57 18.09 -7.93
C ALA A 131 -33.97 18.62 -8.28
N LYS A 132 -34.14 19.34 -9.41
CA LYS A 132 -35.42 19.91 -9.87
C LYS A 132 -36.20 19.02 -10.84
N GLN A 133 -35.68 17.86 -11.26
CA GLN A 133 -36.42 16.93 -12.10
C GLN A 133 -37.34 16.03 -11.26
N PRO A 134 -38.63 15.85 -11.61
CA PRO A 134 -39.54 15.01 -10.84
C PRO A 134 -39.09 13.54 -10.90
N ALA A 135 -38.82 12.99 -9.73
CA ALA A 135 -38.26 11.65 -9.54
C ALA A 135 -39.22 10.55 -10.03
N ARG A 136 -38.73 9.63 -10.87
CA ARG A 136 -39.24 8.25 -10.86
C ARG A 136 -38.95 7.67 -9.47
N GLN A 137 -39.97 7.05 -8.87
CA GLN A 137 -39.98 6.66 -7.47
C GLN A 137 -38.67 5.98 -7.02
N PRO A 138 -38.08 6.42 -5.89
CA PRO A 138 -36.97 5.70 -5.30
C PRO A 138 -37.48 4.39 -4.70
N ILE A 139 -36.91 3.27 -5.16
CA ILE A 139 -36.79 2.10 -4.30
C ILE A 139 -35.85 2.55 -3.19
N ASN A 140 -36.37 2.74 -1.98
CA ASN A 140 -35.55 3.08 -0.82
C ASN A 140 -34.51 1.97 -0.63
N PRO A 141 -33.20 2.27 -0.72
CA PRO A 141 -32.20 1.37 -0.18
C PRO A 141 -32.47 1.20 1.31
N PRO A 142 -32.24 0.02 1.91
CA PRO A 142 -32.28 -0.11 3.35
C PRO A 142 -31.36 0.95 3.96
N ALA A 143 -31.87 1.65 4.98
CA ALA A 143 -31.19 2.76 5.62
C ALA A 143 -29.75 2.38 5.96
N ALA A 144 -28.80 3.19 5.49
CA ALA A 144 -27.41 3.09 5.90
C ALA A 144 -27.37 3.09 7.43
N PRO A 145 -26.63 2.17 8.09
CA PRO A 145 -26.45 2.25 9.52
C PRO A 145 -25.84 3.61 9.84
N SER A 146 -26.52 4.37 10.69
CA SER A 146 -26.04 5.67 11.18
C SER A 146 -24.79 5.44 12.04
N SER A 147 -23.62 5.36 11.41
CA SER A 147 -22.37 5.55 12.13
C SER A 147 -22.05 7.04 12.11
N THR A 148 -22.50 7.74 13.14
CA THR A 148 -21.85 8.96 13.60
C THR A 148 -20.40 8.63 13.94
N ASN A 149 -19.50 8.79 12.97
CA ASN A 149 -18.09 9.08 13.20
C ASN A 149 -17.58 9.88 12.00
N THR A 150 -17.48 11.17 12.23
CA THR A 150 -17.04 12.21 11.31
C THR A 150 -15.56 12.06 10.92
N ARG A 151 -15.31 12.25 9.60
CA ARG A 151 -14.05 12.54 8.88
C ARG A 151 -13.03 11.40 8.73
N LYS A 152 -13.21 10.60 7.67
CA LYS A 152 -12.08 9.93 6.99
C LYS A 152 -11.22 11.01 6.32
N GLU A 153 -10.01 11.25 6.78
CA GLU A 153 -9.04 11.97 5.94
C GLU A 153 -8.81 11.17 4.66
N ALA A 154 -8.77 11.86 3.51
CA ALA A 154 -8.56 11.21 2.22
C ALA A 154 -7.12 10.64 2.15
N VAL A 155 -6.99 9.40 1.67
CA VAL A 155 -5.68 8.76 1.47
C VAL A 155 -4.91 9.56 0.42
N LYS A 156 -3.76 10.09 0.84
CA LYS A 156 -2.81 10.86 0.03
C LYS A 156 -1.86 9.92 -0.70
N TYR A 157 -1.80 10.07 -2.02
CA TYR A 157 -0.84 9.42 -2.90
C TYR A 157 0.01 10.45 -3.61
N ARG A 158 1.25 10.10 -3.89
CA ARG A 158 2.14 10.81 -4.81
C ARG A 158 2.38 9.94 -6.03
N LEU A 159 2.33 10.55 -7.20
CA LEU A 159 2.60 9.87 -8.46
C LEU A 159 3.96 10.28 -9.02
N GLU A 160 4.58 9.36 -9.74
CA GLU A 160 5.84 9.55 -10.43
C GLU A 160 5.65 9.16 -11.89
N TYR A 161 5.93 10.12 -12.77
CA TYR A 161 6.01 9.88 -14.21
C TYR A 161 7.36 9.25 -14.53
N LEU A 162 7.34 8.08 -15.16
CA LEU A 162 8.52 7.26 -15.35
C LEU A 162 9.23 7.61 -16.67
N GLY A 163 10.57 7.58 -16.65
CA GLY A 163 11.40 8.04 -17.76
C GLY A 163 11.52 7.07 -18.92
N PHE A 164 10.90 5.88 -18.84
CA PHE A 164 10.84 4.93 -19.95
C PHE A 164 9.59 5.11 -20.82
N ASN A 165 8.59 5.88 -20.38
CA ASN A 165 7.44 6.22 -21.19
C ASN A 165 7.92 6.92 -22.47
N SER A 166 7.37 6.52 -23.61
CA SER A 166 7.78 6.96 -24.93
C SER A 166 6.75 7.93 -25.51
N SER A 167 6.89 8.27 -26.80
CA SER A 167 5.84 9.00 -27.53
C SER A 167 4.67 8.11 -27.96
N GLY A 168 4.79 6.79 -27.77
CA GLY A 168 3.77 5.79 -28.01
C GLY A 168 2.82 5.62 -26.82
N GLU A 169 2.22 4.45 -26.75
CA GLU A 169 1.32 4.01 -25.66
C GLU A 169 2.05 2.95 -24.84
N GLU A 170 2.12 3.13 -23.52
CA GLU A 170 2.62 2.15 -22.56
C GLU A 170 1.57 1.91 -21.46
N PHE A 171 1.06 0.69 -21.38
CA PHE A 171 -0.05 0.40 -20.47
C PHE A 171 -0.10 -1.04 -19.93
N SER A 172 -1.02 -1.28 -19.02
CA SER A 172 -1.28 -2.57 -18.37
C SER A 172 -0.01 -3.18 -17.76
N PRO A 173 0.61 -2.53 -16.76
CA PRO A 173 1.75 -3.09 -16.06
C PRO A 173 1.39 -4.42 -15.37
N ALA A 174 2.35 -5.34 -15.31
CA ALA A 174 2.26 -6.60 -14.59
C ALA A 174 3.59 -6.90 -13.87
N PHE A 175 3.52 -7.40 -12.64
CA PHE A 175 4.71 -7.88 -11.94
C PHE A 175 5.19 -9.19 -12.57
N TYR A 176 6.49 -9.28 -12.83
CA TYR A 176 7.14 -10.51 -13.27
C TYR A 176 8.55 -10.57 -12.67
N GLN A 177 8.76 -11.53 -11.78
CA GLN A 177 9.99 -11.63 -10.98
C GLN A 177 10.29 -10.29 -10.28
N ASP A 178 11.53 -9.80 -10.33
CA ASP A 178 11.94 -8.50 -9.80
C ASP A 178 11.67 -7.32 -10.77
N GLY A 179 11.12 -7.62 -11.94
CA GLY A 179 10.91 -6.64 -13.00
C GLY A 179 9.46 -6.20 -13.17
N LEU A 180 9.22 -5.52 -14.28
CA LEU A 180 7.93 -5.00 -14.72
C LEU A 180 7.72 -5.38 -16.19
N VAL A 181 6.63 -6.10 -16.49
CA VAL A 181 6.15 -6.34 -17.85
C VAL A 181 5.04 -5.33 -18.15
N TYR A 182 4.97 -4.83 -19.38
CA TYR A 182 3.91 -3.94 -19.80
C TYR A 182 3.67 -4.03 -21.31
N VAL A 183 2.55 -3.51 -21.77
CA VAL A 183 2.19 -3.45 -23.19
C VAL A 183 2.68 -2.13 -23.77
N ALA A 184 3.30 -2.17 -24.95
CA ALA A 184 3.73 -0.98 -25.67
C ALA A 184 3.26 -0.97 -27.13
N GLY A 185 2.88 0.20 -27.65
CA GLY A 185 2.41 0.39 -29.03
C GLY A 185 2.69 1.78 -29.59
N LYS A 186 2.49 1.98 -30.90
CA LYS A 186 2.50 3.33 -31.48
C LYS A 186 1.16 4.01 -31.24
N LYS A 187 1.20 5.32 -30.99
CA LYS A 187 0.04 6.19 -30.78
C LYS A 187 -1.05 5.98 -31.84
N GLY A 188 -2.28 5.67 -31.41
CA GLY A 188 -3.42 5.46 -32.29
C GLY A 188 -3.48 4.09 -32.95
N GLY A 189 -2.89 3.07 -32.31
CA GLY A 189 -2.78 1.68 -32.77
C GLY A 189 -4.12 0.91 -32.81
N SER A 190 -5.09 1.41 -33.55
CA SER A 190 -6.23 0.67 -34.08
C SER A 190 -6.54 1.16 -35.48
N ALA A 191 -5.64 0.87 -36.43
CA ALA A 191 -5.94 0.91 -37.85
C ALA A 191 -5.08 -0.11 -38.59
N ILE A 192 -5.77 -1.07 -39.21
CA ILE A 192 -5.20 -1.98 -40.20
C ILE A 192 -4.61 -1.14 -41.34
N GLU A 193 -3.31 -1.24 -41.58
CA GLU A 193 -2.75 -0.97 -42.92
C GLU A 193 -1.95 -2.18 -43.41
N THR A 194 -2.46 -2.76 -44.50
CA THR A 194 -1.86 -3.82 -45.30
C THR A 194 -0.96 -3.20 -46.36
N THR A 195 0.34 -3.07 -46.10
CA THR A 195 1.35 -3.00 -47.17
C THR A 195 2.69 -3.58 -46.72
N GLY A 196 3.15 -4.58 -47.48
CA GLY A 196 4.55 -4.87 -47.82
C GLY A 196 5.61 -4.97 -46.70
N SER A 197 6.00 -6.22 -46.41
CA SER A 197 7.36 -6.64 -46.01
C SER A 197 8.01 -6.00 -44.78
N GLY A 198 7.95 -6.73 -43.65
CA GLY A 198 8.93 -6.69 -42.56
C GLY A 198 8.45 -6.04 -41.26
N GLY A 199 8.22 -6.85 -40.22
CA GLY A 199 8.15 -6.46 -38.80
C GLY A 199 7.30 -5.24 -38.45
N GLY A 200 5.99 -5.44 -38.28
CA GLY A 200 4.96 -4.40 -38.19
C GLY A 200 5.20 -3.33 -37.13
N SER A 201 5.43 -2.11 -37.58
CA SER A 201 5.63 -0.93 -36.75
C SER A 201 4.30 -0.29 -36.31
N GLY A 202 3.35 -1.09 -35.81
CA GLY A 202 2.00 -0.61 -35.43
C GLY A 202 1.18 -1.58 -34.57
N TYR A 203 1.78 -2.60 -33.98
CA TYR A 203 1.11 -3.62 -33.15
C TYR A 203 1.55 -3.52 -31.68
N LEU A 204 0.70 -4.01 -30.77
CA LEU A 204 0.98 -4.03 -29.32
C LEU A 204 1.95 -5.16 -28.99
N ASP A 205 3.07 -4.83 -28.35
CA ASP A 205 4.14 -5.74 -27.94
C ASP A 205 4.22 -5.81 -26.40
N LEU A 206 4.53 -6.99 -25.83
CA LEU A 206 4.95 -7.07 -24.43
C LEU A 206 6.43 -6.65 -24.30
N LEU A 207 6.70 -5.69 -23.44
CA LEU A 207 8.02 -5.22 -23.04
C LEU A 207 8.32 -5.58 -21.58
N TYR A 208 9.60 -5.62 -21.25
CA TYR A 208 10.08 -5.97 -19.92
C TYR A 208 11.24 -5.08 -19.47
N ILE A 209 11.13 -4.64 -18.22
CA ILE A 209 12.18 -3.95 -17.48
C ILE A 209 12.63 -4.86 -16.34
N PRO A 210 13.90 -5.34 -16.34
CA PRO A 210 14.38 -6.28 -15.33
C PRO A 210 14.41 -5.76 -13.89
N ASP A 211 14.72 -4.48 -13.71
CA ASP A 211 14.83 -3.85 -12.38
C ASP A 211 13.81 -2.72 -12.25
N ARG A 212 12.73 -2.99 -11.50
CA ARG A 212 11.69 -1.99 -11.22
C ARG A 212 12.05 -1.03 -10.06
N ASN A 213 13.09 -1.34 -9.28
CA ASN A 213 13.47 -0.56 -8.11
C ASN A 213 14.24 0.71 -8.50
N ASN A 214 15.00 0.67 -9.60
CA ASN A 214 15.84 1.78 -10.05
C ASN A 214 15.30 2.53 -11.28
N LEU A 215 13.99 2.73 -11.37
CA LEU A 215 13.36 3.44 -12.48
C LEU A 215 13.61 4.96 -12.37
N LYS A 216 14.05 5.56 -13.49
CA LYS A 216 14.25 7.01 -13.59
C LYS A 216 12.89 7.73 -13.49
N VAL A 217 12.80 8.71 -12.59
CA VAL A 217 11.64 9.58 -12.46
C VAL A 217 11.86 10.85 -13.27
N SER A 218 10.87 11.22 -14.08
CA SER A 218 10.91 12.42 -14.93
C SER A 218 10.19 13.60 -14.29
N SER A 219 9.05 13.36 -13.65
CA SER A 219 8.28 14.37 -12.91
C SER A 219 7.44 13.71 -11.82
N ILE A 220 7.07 14.50 -10.82
CA ILE A 220 6.28 14.06 -9.67
C ILE A 220 4.97 14.84 -9.63
N ILE A 221 3.86 14.15 -9.37
CA ILE A 221 2.56 14.75 -9.04
C ILE A 221 2.31 14.48 -7.55
N ASN A 222 2.27 15.54 -6.75
CA ASN A 222 2.06 15.46 -5.31
C ASN A 222 0.59 15.15 -4.98
N ALA A 223 0.31 14.78 -3.73
CA ALA A 223 -1.04 14.46 -3.28
C ALA A 223 -2.07 15.60 -3.40
N ASP A 224 -1.61 16.84 -3.48
CA ASP A 224 -2.43 18.02 -3.75
C ASP A 224 -2.62 18.33 -5.25
N GLY A 225 -2.09 17.46 -6.12
CA GLY A 225 -2.09 17.62 -7.58
C GLY A 225 -1.01 18.54 -8.12
N SER A 226 -0.17 19.16 -7.27
CA SER A 226 0.93 20.01 -7.73
C SER A 226 2.06 19.19 -8.37
N THR A 227 2.68 19.73 -9.41
CA THR A 227 3.80 19.06 -10.08
C THR A 227 5.14 19.54 -9.54
N SER A 228 6.05 18.63 -9.25
CA SER A 228 7.42 18.94 -8.83
C SER A 228 8.47 18.17 -9.66
N LYS A 229 9.71 18.69 -9.68
CA LYS A 229 10.85 17.99 -10.27
C LYS A 229 11.49 17.06 -9.22
N PRO A 230 11.96 15.88 -9.60
CA PRO A 230 12.71 15.01 -8.68
C PRO A 230 13.98 15.72 -8.19
N SER A 231 14.33 15.55 -6.91
CA SER A 231 15.55 16.13 -6.35
C SER A 231 16.78 15.45 -6.94
N ASN A 232 17.69 16.24 -7.51
CA ASN A 232 19.01 15.77 -7.93
C ASN A 232 19.94 15.68 -6.71
N ASP A 233 19.75 14.69 -5.85
CA ASP A 233 20.77 14.33 -4.86
C ASP A 233 21.89 13.53 -5.55
N ARG A 234 22.63 14.20 -6.44
CA ARG A 234 24.02 13.81 -6.64
C ARG A 234 24.72 14.15 -5.34
N ALA A 235 25.15 13.13 -4.60
CA ALA A 235 26.10 13.29 -3.51
C ALA A 235 27.17 14.28 -3.97
N LYS A 236 27.24 15.45 -3.32
CA LYS A 236 28.37 16.36 -3.47
C LYS A 236 29.59 15.56 -3.06
N THR A 237 30.33 15.03 -4.03
CA THR A 237 31.72 14.64 -3.83
C THR A 237 32.43 15.88 -3.33
N ASP A 238 32.75 15.84 -2.04
CA ASP A 238 33.54 16.82 -1.32
C ASP A 238 34.85 16.99 -2.10
N ARG A 239 34.94 18.07 -2.90
CA ARG A 239 36.23 18.49 -3.45
C ARG A 239 37.02 19.05 -2.28
N ARG A 240 37.67 18.16 -1.53
CA ARG A 240 38.82 18.54 -0.73
C ARG A 240 39.90 19.03 -1.68
N SER A 241 40.12 20.33 -1.62
CA SER A 241 41.30 21.00 -2.11
C SER A 241 42.52 20.44 -1.37
N GLU A 242 43.29 19.58 -2.01
CA GLU A 242 44.70 19.37 -1.67
C GLU A 242 45.53 19.68 -2.91
N ASN A 243 46.15 20.87 -2.85
CA ASN A 243 47.37 21.16 -3.58
C ASN A 243 48.46 20.23 -3.05
N GLU A 244 49.20 19.53 -3.93
CA GLU A 244 50.66 19.42 -3.84
C GLU A 244 51.28 18.72 -5.08
N ASN A 245 51.89 19.55 -5.93
CA ASN A 245 53.19 19.43 -6.61
C ASN A 245 53.77 18.07 -7.06
N TYR A 246 53.88 17.96 -8.39
CA TYR A 246 55.00 17.46 -9.21
C TYR A 246 55.54 16.03 -9.04
N SER A 247 55.34 15.23 -10.09
CA SER A 247 56.45 14.51 -10.75
C SER A 247 56.33 14.67 -12.28
N ARG A 248 57.49 14.75 -12.95
CA ARG A 248 57.67 15.22 -14.34
C ARG A 248 57.08 14.26 -15.38
N GLN A 249 56.50 14.81 -16.44
CA GLN A 249 56.16 14.05 -17.65
C GLN A 249 57.42 13.47 -18.29
N THR A 250 57.34 12.22 -18.74
CA THR A 250 58.38 11.56 -19.55
C THR A 250 57.85 11.30 -20.96
N ALA A 251 58.76 10.96 -21.87
CA ALA A 251 58.64 11.09 -23.33
C ALA A 251 57.55 10.25 -24.04
N ASN A 252 56.56 9.70 -23.34
CA ASN A 252 55.36 9.09 -23.92
C ASN A 252 54.11 9.99 -23.85
N ASP A 253 54.20 11.17 -23.25
CA ASP A 253 53.13 12.18 -23.30
C ASP A 253 53.34 13.12 -24.49
N SER A 254 53.02 12.67 -25.71
CA SER A 254 52.89 13.56 -26.86
C SER A 254 51.46 14.13 -27.00
N PRO A 255 51.30 15.42 -27.34
CA PRO A 255 50.10 16.18 -27.04
C PRO A 255 49.35 16.66 -28.29
N THR A 256 48.02 16.45 -28.33
CA THR A 256 47.02 17.30 -29.05
C THR A 256 47.16 17.31 -30.60
N VAL A 257 46.18 17.56 -31.48
CA VAL A 257 44.85 18.20 -31.50
C VAL A 257 44.08 17.55 -32.71
N PRO A 258 43.04 18.20 -33.29
CA PRO A 258 41.64 17.77 -33.35
C PRO A 258 41.30 16.94 -34.61
N SER A 259 40.09 16.39 -34.70
CA SER A 259 39.55 16.12 -36.04
C SER A 259 38.14 16.66 -36.19
N PHE A 260 38.03 17.40 -37.28
CA PHE A 260 36.93 18.16 -37.83
C PHE A 260 35.79 17.27 -38.29
N GLY A 261 34.65 17.93 -38.53
CA GLY A 261 33.44 17.35 -39.11
C GLY A 261 33.62 16.78 -40.52
N ASP A 262 32.60 15.99 -40.85
CA ASP A 262 32.25 15.41 -42.15
C ASP A 262 33.12 14.26 -42.66
N GLY A 263 32.63 13.03 -42.47
CA GLY A 263 32.93 11.93 -43.39
C GLY A 263 32.92 10.51 -42.82
N ILE A 264 31.78 9.84 -43.02
CA ILE A 264 31.64 8.39 -43.29
C ILE A 264 31.77 7.41 -42.09
N ASN A 265 30.62 6.79 -41.81
CA ASN A 265 30.41 5.60 -40.99
C ASN A 265 31.34 4.43 -41.35
N ILE A 266 32.10 3.95 -40.37
CA ILE A 266 32.54 2.55 -40.29
C ILE A 266 32.32 2.07 -38.85
N SER A 267 31.07 1.77 -38.50
CA SER A 267 30.70 1.01 -37.30
C SER A 267 29.96 -0.26 -37.70
N GLY A 268 30.57 -1.01 -38.61
CA GLY A 268 30.30 -2.43 -38.79
C GLY A 268 31.36 -3.24 -38.04
N GLY A 269 31.02 -3.70 -36.83
CA GLY A 269 31.77 -4.74 -36.13
C GLY A 269 32.85 -4.22 -35.19
N LEU A 270 32.51 -4.11 -33.91
CA LEU A 270 33.26 -4.54 -32.73
C LEU A 270 32.45 -4.09 -31.51
N GLY A 271 31.48 -4.92 -31.14
CA GLY A 271 30.39 -4.62 -30.19
C GLY A 271 30.83 -4.34 -28.75
N TYR A 272 31.19 -3.09 -28.48
CA TYR A 272 31.18 -2.50 -27.15
C TYR A 272 30.31 -1.25 -27.14
N GLU A 273 28.99 -1.44 -27.18
CA GLU A 273 28.04 -0.44 -26.69
C GLU A 273 27.70 -0.76 -25.23
N SER A 274 27.93 0.20 -24.34
CA SER A 274 27.43 0.17 -22.97
C SER A 274 25.90 0.20 -23.00
N SER A 275 25.28 -0.96 -22.89
CA SER A 275 23.82 -1.08 -22.80
C SER A 275 23.30 -0.37 -21.53
N PRO A 276 22.29 0.51 -21.61
CA PRO A 276 21.68 1.13 -20.43
C PRO A 276 21.11 0.04 -19.50
N GLN A 277 21.41 0.10 -18.21
CA GLN A 277 21.00 -0.93 -17.24
C GLN A 277 19.46 -1.11 -17.16
N ASN A 278 18.67 -0.10 -17.53
CA ASN A 278 17.19 -0.10 -17.47
C ASN A 278 16.50 0.15 -18.82
N ALA A 279 17.12 -0.25 -19.94
CA ALA A 279 16.44 -0.18 -21.23
C ALA A 279 15.35 -1.25 -21.31
N SER A 280 14.12 -0.84 -21.66
CA SER A 280 13.03 -1.77 -21.96
C SER A 280 13.42 -2.69 -23.10
N LYS A 281 13.20 -4.00 -22.91
CA LYS A 281 13.48 -5.03 -23.92
C LYS A 281 12.18 -5.72 -24.29
N ARG A 282 12.10 -6.26 -25.51
CA ARG A 282 11.02 -7.19 -25.87
C ARG A 282 10.98 -8.33 -24.88
N PHE A 283 9.80 -8.59 -24.31
CA PHE A 283 9.64 -9.58 -23.25
C PHE A 283 10.02 -10.99 -23.73
N SER A 284 9.53 -11.39 -24.91
CA SER A 284 9.86 -12.68 -25.49
C SER A 284 9.84 -12.63 -27.01
N ARG A 285 10.81 -13.31 -27.64
CA ARG A 285 10.86 -13.51 -29.10
C ARG A 285 9.84 -14.55 -29.59
N THR A 286 9.32 -15.40 -28.70
CA THR A 286 8.34 -16.46 -29.03
C THR A 286 6.90 -16.05 -28.72
N LEU A 287 6.67 -15.14 -27.76
CA LEU A 287 5.31 -14.66 -27.43
C LEU A 287 4.89 -13.48 -28.28
N ASN A 288 5.78 -12.50 -28.49
CA ASN A 288 5.46 -11.37 -29.34
C ASN A 288 5.40 -11.84 -30.79
N THR A 289 4.26 -11.63 -31.42
CA THR A 289 4.03 -11.97 -32.82
C THR A 289 3.97 -10.70 -33.64
N LYS A 290 3.45 -10.79 -34.88
CA LYS A 290 3.18 -9.61 -35.72
C LYS A 290 1.80 -8.99 -35.43
N TYR A 291 1.17 -9.36 -34.32
CA TYR A 291 -0.19 -8.96 -33.94
C TYR A 291 -0.20 -8.34 -32.55
N HIS A 292 -1.38 -7.99 -32.04
CA HIS A 292 -1.51 -7.39 -30.72
C HIS A 292 -1.37 -8.46 -29.63
N GLU A 293 -0.27 -8.40 -28.88
CA GLU A 293 -0.12 -9.03 -27.58
C GLU A 293 -0.42 -7.99 -26.50
N GLY A 294 -1.43 -8.29 -25.70
CA GLY A 294 -1.99 -7.34 -24.76
C GLY A 294 -1.91 -7.85 -23.32
N PRO A 295 -2.66 -7.20 -22.42
CA PRO A 295 -2.59 -7.39 -20.97
C PRO A 295 -2.37 -8.84 -20.55
N ALA A 296 -1.44 -9.02 -19.60
CA ALA A 296 -0.94 -10.31 -19.18
C ALA A 296 -0.82 -10.40 -17.66
N THR A 297 -0.85 -11.62 -17.16
CA THR A 297 -0.63 -11.99 -15.76
C THR A 297 0.26 -13.23 -15.70
N PHE A 298 0.91 -13.43 -14.56
CA PHE A 298 1.90 -14.48 -14.35
C PHE A 298 1.54 -15.29 -13.12
N SER A 299 1.88 -16.58 -13.13
CA SER A 299 1.82 -17.40 -11.92
C SER A 299 2.78 -16.88 -10.86
N GLN A 300 2.54 -17.24 -9.60
CA GLN A 300 3.34 -16.79 -8.46
C GLN A 300 4.83 -17.14 -8.61
N ASP A 301 5.13 -18.29 -9.20
CA ASP A 301 6.49 -18.77 -9.48
C ASP A 301 7.10 -18.18 -10.77
N GLY A 302 6.31 -17.43 -11.56
CA GLY A 302 6.69 -16.86 -12.84
C GLY A 302 6.86 -17.87 -13.98
N SER A 303 6.51 -19.14 -13.79
CA SER A 303 6.69 -20.18 -14.80
C SER A 303 5.58 -20.22 -15.85
N GLN A 304 4.42 -19.63 -15.56
CA GLN A 304 3.26 -19.54 -16.44
C GLN A 304 2.90 -18.08 -16.71
N ILE A 305 2.48 -17.81 -17.95
CA ILE A 305 1.86 -16.54 -18.35
C ILE A 305 0.45 -16.82 -18.88
N ILE A 306 -0.48 -15.92 -18.60
CA ILE A 306 -1.77 -15.82 -19.28
C ILE A 306 -1.88 -14.43 -19.87
N PHE A 307 -2.18 -14.31 -21.17
CA PHE A 307 -2.13 -13.04 -21.87
C PHE A 307 -3.25 -12.91 -22.91
N THR A 308 -3.60 -11.67 -23.22
CA THR A 308 -4.60 -11.34 -24.23
C THR A 308 -3.96 -11.32 -25.62
N ARG A 309 -4.61 -11.93 -26.60
CA ARG A 309 -4.20 -11.85 -28.02
C ARG A 309 -5.43 -11.82 -28.92
N ASN A 310 -5.33 -11.13 -30.06
CA ASN A 310 -6.35 -11.21 -31.11
C ASN A 310 -6.56 -12.65 -31.60
N ASN A 311 -7.76 -12.97 -32.09
CA ASN A 311 -8.14 -14.27 -32.65
C ASN A 311 -7.46 -14.57 -34.00
N TYR A 312 -6.14 -14.74 -33.94
CA TYR A 312 -5.28 -15.08 -35.06
C TYR A 312 -4.34 -16.20 -34.65
N ASN A 313 -4.54 -17.39 -35.22
CA ASN A 313 -3.73 -18.56 -34.91
C ASN A 313 -3.28 -19.24 -36.21
N ASN A 314 -2.02 -19.67 -36.27
CA ASN A 314 -1.44 -20.41 -37.41
C ASN A 314 -1.69 -19.80 -38.81
N GLY A 315 -1.68 -18.47 -38.92
CA GLY A 315 -1.87 -17.79 -40.22
C GLY A 315 -3.33 -17.52 -40.61
N ARG A 316 -4.31 -17.89 -39.77
CA ARG A 316 -5.75 -17.70 -40.04
C ARG A 316 -6.36 -16.75 -39.00
N ALA A 317 -7.05 -15.72 -39.49
CA ALA A 317 -7.90 -14.87 -38.68
C ALA A 317 -9.30 -15.47 -38.66
N ASN A 318 -9.81 -15.84 -37.49
CA ASN A 318 -11.23 -16.14 -37.35
C ASN A 318 -11.96 -14.85 -36.97
N LYS A 319 -13.12 -14.64 -37.57
CA LYS A 319 -13.97 -13.47 -37.34
C LYS A 319 -15.30 -13.93 -36.76
N SER A 320 -15.90 -13.11 -35.91
CA SER A 320 -17.28 -13.32 -35.45
C SER A 320 -18.24 -13.32 -36.64
N ALA A 321 -19.50 -13.70 -36.41
CA ALA A 321 -20.57 -13.58 -37.40
C ALA A 321 -20.70 -12.15 -37.97
N GLU A 322 -20.26 -11.13 -37.22
CA GLU A 322 -20.26 -9.72 -37.60
C GLU A 322 -18.97 -9.26 -38.30
N GLY A 323 -18.03 -10.18 -38.56
CA GLY A 323 -16.78 -9.88 -39.26
C GLY A 323 -15.70 -9.22 -38.40
N VAL A 324 -15.88 -9.20 -37.07
CA VAL A 324 -14.95 -8.57 -36.11
C VAL A 324 -13.94 -9.59 -35.59
N ASN A 325 -12.67 -9.19 -35.49
CA ASN A 325 -11.64 -10.01 -34.84
C ASN A 325 -11.73 -9.81 -33.31
N LYS A 326 -12.12 -10.86 -32.59
CA LYS A 326 -12.32 -10.82 -31.12
C LYS A 326 -11.01 -11.09 -30.35
N LEU A 327 -10.99 -10.70 -29.09
CA LEU A 327 -9.86 -10.97 -28.18
C LEU A 327 -10.02 -12.35 -27.54
N LYS A 328 -8.91 -13.02 -27.28
CA LYS A 328 -8.86 -14.32 -26.61
C LYS A 328 -7.74 -14.36 -25.56
N LEU A 329 -7.91 -15.19 -24.54
CA LEU A 329 -6.86 -15.49 -23.58
C LEU A 329 -6.07 -16.74 -23.97
N TYR A 330 -4.76 -16.62 -23.93
CA TYR A 330 -3.83 -17.72 -24.15
C TYR A 330 -2.97 -17.92 -22.90
N THR A 331 -2.56 -19.16 -22.65
CA THR A 331 -1.54 -19.49 -21.65
C THR A 331 -0.29 -20.04 -22.31
N ALA A 332 0.87 -19.82 -21.71
CA ALA A 332 2.14 -20.41 -22.12
C ALA A 332 2.99 -20.74 -20.88
N ILE A 333 3.91 -21.70 -21.04
CA ILE A 333 4.80 -22.17 -19.97
C ILE A 333 6.24 -21.87 -20.35
N GLN A 334 7.03 -21.43 -19.37
CA GLN A 334 8.45 -21.20 -19.53
C GLN A 334 9.24 -22.50 -19.44
N GLN A 335 9.95 -22.86 -20.52
CA GLN A 335 10.86 -24.00 -20.60
C GLN A 335 12.22 -23.54 -21.14
N ASN A 336 13.29 -23.74 -20.37
CA ASN A 336 14.67 -23.39 -20.76
C ASN A 336 14.85 -21.93 -21.24
N GLY A 337 14.14 -20.99 -20.60
CA GLY A 337 14.20 -19.56 -20.95
C GLY A 337 13.37 -19.16 -22.18
N ALA A 338 12.63 -20.09 -22.78
CA ALA A 338 11.68 -19.81 -23.86
C ALA A 338 10.24 -20.05 -23.40
N TRP A 339 9.29 -19.27 -23.92
CA TRP A 339 7.87 -19.51 -23.70
C TRP A 339 7.35 -20.46 -24.76
N THR A 340 6.77 -21.56 -24.30
CA THR A 340 6.33 -22.72 -25.09
C THR A 340 4.89 -23.09 -24.74
N ASP A 341 4.31 -24.07 -25.43
CA ASP A 341 2.97 -24.59 -25.16
C ASP A 341 1.88 -23.50 -25.11
N ILE A 342 1.86 -22.66 -26.14
CA ILE A 342 0.87 -21.58 -26.25
C ILE A 342 -0.51 -22.20 -26.56
N VAL A 343 -1.43 -22.16 -25.59
CA VAL A 343 -2.75 -22.81 -25.67
C VAL A 343 -3.87 -21.80 -25.36
N GLU A 344 -4.97 -21.87 -26.11
CA GLU A 344 -6.18 -21.08 -25.86
C GLU A 344 -6.89 -21.55 -24.57
N LEU A 345 -7.38 -20.62 -23.75
CA LEU A 345 -8.19 -20.97 -22.59
C LEU A 345 -9.58 -21.51 -23.00
N PRO A 346 -10.17 -22.43 -22.21
CA PRO A 346 -11.34 -23.23 -22.64
C PRO A 346 -12.65 -22.45 -22.76
N PHE A 347 -12.70 -21.20 -22.28
CA PHE A 347 -13.89 -20.34 -22.30
C PHE A 347 -13.80 -19.20 -23.33
N ASN A 348 -12.76 -19.20 -24.17
CA ASN A 348 -12.68 -18.32 -25.34
C ASN A 348 -13.80 -18.62 -26.35
N SER A 349 -14.11 -17.64 -27.19
CA SER A 349 -15.05 -17.76 -28.29
C SER A 349 -14.60 -16.92 -29.48
N ASP A 350 -15.14 -17.24 -30.65
CA ASP A 350 -14.99 -16.42 -31.86
C ASP A 350 -16.06 -15.31 -31.91
N GLU A 351 -17.12 -15.40 -31.10
CA GLU A 351 -18.27 -14.48 -31.10
C GLU A 351 -18.18 -13.37 -30.04
N TYR A 352 -17.36 -13.55 -29.01
CA TYR A 352 -17.15 -12.58 -27.94
C TYR A 352 -15.66 -12.52 -27.57
N SER A 353 -15.24 -11.38 -27.06
CA SER A 353 -13.91 -11.08 -26.57
C SER A 353 -13.74 -11.56 -25.12
N VAL A 354 -12.57 -12.10 -24.84
CA VAL A 354 -12.09 -12.44 -23.51
C VAL A 354 -10.68 -11.88 -23.37
N GLY A 355 -10.43 -11.06 -22.36
CA GLY A 355 -9.16 -10.35 -22.21
C GLY A 355 -8.90 -9.84 -20.81
N HIS A 356 -7.77 -9.16 -20.64
CA HIS A 356 -7.36 -8.49 -19.40
C HIS A 356 -7.32 -9.47 -18.20
N PRO A 357 -6.47 -10.50 -18.26
CA PRO A 357 -6.41 -11.53 -17.23
C PRO A 357 -5.71 -11.03 -15.96
N ALA A 358 -6.16 -11.51 -14.80
CA ALA A 358 -5.49 -11.36 -13.52
C ALA A 358 -5.63 -12.63 -12.68
N LEU A 359 -4.50 -13.24 -12.32
CA LEU A 359 -4.46 -14.36 -11.39
C LEU A 359 -4.56 -13.85 -9.95
N SER A 360 -5.22 -14.63 -9.09
CA SER A 360 -5.08 -14.49 -7.64
C SER A 360 -3.68 -14.90 -7.19
N HIS A 361 -3.25 -14.41 -6.03
CA HIS A 361 -1.92 -14.68 -5.49
C HIS A 361 -1.60 -16.17 -5.29
N ASP A 362 -2.63 -17.00 -5.09
CA ASP A 362 -2.53 -18.46 -4.94
C ASP A 362 -2.72 -19.23 -6.27
N ASP A 363 -2.77 -18.52 -7.40
CA ASP A 363 -3.01 -19.04 -8.76
C ASP A 363 -4.32 -19.83 -8.94
N ALA A 364 -5.21 -19.82 -7.93
CA ALA A 364 -6.43 -20.63 -7.90
C ALA A 364 -7.62 -19.97 -8.62
N LEU A 365 -7.58 -18.65 -8.81
CA LEU A 365 -8.62 -17.87 -9.47
C LEU A 365 -8.04 -17.04 -10.61
N LEU A 366 -8.76 -16.98 -11.72
CA LEU A 366 -8.48 -16.12 -12.85
C LEU A 366 -9.65 -15.17 -13.07
N TYR A 367 -9.40 -13.89 -12.82
CA TYR A 367 -10.29 -12.79 -13.13
C TYR A 367 -10.00 -12.28 -14.55
N PHE A 368 -11.03 -11.91 -15.30
CA PHE A 368 -10.87 -11.37 -16.65
C PHE A 368 -12.10 -10.59 -17.10
N ALA A 369 -11.94 -9.75 -18.13
CA ALA A 369 -13.01 -8.98 -18.74
C ALA A 369 -13.57 -9.68 -19.99
N SER A 370 -14.88 -9.58 -20.22
CA SER A 370 -15.52 -10.16 -21.40
C SER A 370 -16.86 -9.50 -21.75
N ASP A 371 -17.17 -9.41 -23.06
CA ASP A 371 -18.48 -9.04 -23.62
C ASP A 371 -19.36 -10.30 -23.86
N MET A 372 -19.11 -11.41 -23.16
CA MET A 372 -19.87 -12.65 -23.35
C MET A 372 -21.37 -12.48 -23.03
N PRO A 373 -22.27 -13.17 -23.75
CA PRO A 373 -23.71 -13.04 -23.55
C PRO A 373 -24.16 -13.35 -22.12
N GLY A 374 -25.16 -12.59 -21.64
CA GLY A 374 -25.69 -12.71 -20.27
C GLY A 374 -25.06 -11.76 -19.25
N GLY A 375 -24.22 -10.83 -19.72
CA GLY A 375 -23.64 -9.76 -18.91
C GLY A 375 -24.57 -8.57 -18.62
N TYR A 376 -24.06 -7.58 -17.89
CA TYR A 376 -24.75 -6.37 -17.46
C TYR A 376 -24.55 -5.19 -18.43
N GLY A 377 -23.41 -5.12 -19.12
CA GLY A 377 -23.00 -3.98 -19.92
C GLY A 377 -22.17 -4.32 -21.16
N GLY A 378 -21.29 -3.38 -21.52
CA GLY A 378 -20.39 -3.52 -22.67
C GLY A 378 -19.38 -4.63 -22.45
N THR A 379 -18.65 -4.59 -21.33
CA THR A 379 -17.79 -5.69 -20.87
C THR A 379 -17.94 -5.82 -19.37
N ASP A 380 -17.98 -7.06 -18.88
CA ASP A 380 -18.09 -7.36 -17.47
C ASP A 380 -16.85 -8.13 -16.98
N LEU A 381 -16.62 -8.12 -15.67
CA LEU A 381 -15.67 -9.00 -15.01
C LEU A 381 -16.28 -10.34 -14.63
N TYR A 382 -15.53 -11.38 -15.01
CA TYR A 382 -15.79 -12.78 -14.70
C TYR A 382 -14.63 -13.37 -13.92
N VAL A 383 -14.91 -14.46 -13.19
CA VAL A 383 -13.91 -15.26 -12.49
C VAL A 383 -14.07 -16.73 -12.86
N SER A 384 -12.95 -17.41 -13.13
CA SER A 384 -12.87 -18.85 -13.28
C SER A 384 -11.93 -19.43 -12.22
N ARG A 385 -12.20 -20.65 -11.76
CA ARG A 385 -11.40 -21.33 -10.74
C ARG A 385 -10.59 -22.45 -11.35
N PHE A 386 -9.32 -22.56 -10.97
CA PHE A 386 -8.48 -23.68 -11.35
C PHE A 386 -8.69 -24.85 -10.37
N GLN A 387 -9.21 -25.98 -10.86
CA GLN A 387 -9.43 -27.20 -10.09
C GLN A 387 -9.15 -28.41 -10.97
N ASP A 388 -8.49 -29.43 -10.41
CA ASP A 388 -8.20 -30.69 -11.11
C ASP A 388 -7.49 -30.51 -12.47
N GLY A 389 -6.59 -29.53 -12.54
CA GLY A 389 -5.82 -29.21 -13.75
C GLY A 389 -6.62 -28.50 -14.84
N LYS A 390 -7.83 -27.99 -14.54
CA LYS A 390 -8.73 -27.34 -15.51
C LYS A 390 -9.35 -26.07 -14.94
N TRP A 391 -9.64 -25.12 -15.83
CA TRP A 391 -10.43 -23.94 -15.53
C TRP A 391 -11.92 -24.30 -15.50
N SER A 392 -12.62 -23.88 -14.44
CA SER A 392 -14.07 -24.01 -14.33
C SER A 392 -14.80 -23.10 -15.31
N ARG A 393 -16.12 -23.31 -15.44
CA ARG A 393 -16.97 -22.34 -16.16
C ARG A 393 -16.83 -20.94 -15.50
N PRO A 394 -16.70 -19.86 -16.28
CA PRO A 394 -16.66 -18.51 -15.74
C PRO A 394 -17.95 -18.11 -15.02
N VAL A 395 -17.79 -17.37 -13.93
CA VAL A 395 -18.89 -16.82 -13.12
C VAL A 395 -18.80 -15.29 -13.16
N ASN A 396 -19.90 -14.62 -13.48
CA ASN A 396 -19.99 -13.16 -13.49
C ASN A 396 -19.92 -12.62 -12.04
N LEU A 397 -19.16 -11.55 -11.79
CA LEU A 397 -18.98 -10.97 -10.45
C LEU A 397 -20.18 -10.16 -9.91
N GLY A 398 -21.27 -10.07 -10.69
CA GLY A 398 -22.53 -9.49 -10.27
C GLY A 398 -22.59 -7.96 -10.38
N SER A 399 -23.79 -7.42 -10.20
CA SER A 399 -24.13 -6.02 -10.48
C SER A 399 -23.51 -4.97 -9.56
N THR A 400 -22.79 -5.39 -8.51
CA THR A 400 -22.06 -4.46 -7.64
C THR A 400 -20.74 -4.04 -8.28
N ILE A 401 -20.11 -4.93 -9.04
CA ILE A 401 -18.93 -4.64 -9.85
C ILE A 401 -19.36 -4.27 -11.26
N ASN A 402 -20.15 -5.14 -11.89
CA ASN A 402 -20.51 -5.03 -13.30
C ASN A 402 -21.68 -4.06 -13.51
N THR A 403 -21.53 -3.16 -14.48
CA THR A 403 -22.48 -2.08 -14.75
C THR A 403 -23.00 -2.15 -16.19
N LYS A 404 -23.62 -1.06 -16.67
CA LYS A 404 -23.97 -0.94 -18.09
C LYS A 404 -22.77 -0.51 -18.94
N GLY A 405 -21.68 -0.11 -18.30
CA GLY A 405 -20.42 0.35 -18.91
C GLY A 405 -19.50 -0.81 -19.26
N ASN A 406 -18.20 -0.51 -19.25
CA ASN A 406 -17.11 -1.43 -19.51
C ASN A 406 -16.29 -1.59 -18.24
N GLU A 407 -16.27 -2.79 -17.67
CA GLU A 407 -15.36 -3.16 -16.59
C GLU A 407 -14.13 -3.90 -17.16
N LEU A 408 -12.95 -3.32 -16.95
CA LEU A 408 -11.71 -3.72 -17.60
C LEU A 408 -10.54 -3.78 -16.60
N PHE A 409 -9.43 -4.40 -17.02
CA PHE A 409 -8.17 -4.43 -16.29
C PHE A 409 -8.29 -4.82 -14.80
N PRO A 410 -8.86 -6.00 -14.49
CA PRO A 410 -8.85 -6.50 -13.14
C PRO A 410 -7.40 -6.71 -12.65
N PHE A 411 -7.19 -6.60 -11.34
CA PHE A 411 -5.97 -7.01 -10.65
C PHE A 411 -6.33 -7.50 -9.24
N ALA A 412 -5.81 -8.65 -8.84
CA ALA A 412 -6.04 -9.21 -7.51
C ALA A 412 -4.77 -9.07 -6.65
N ASP A 413 -4.91 -8.47 -5.46
CA ASP A 413 -3.80 -8.36 -4.51
C ASP A 413 -3.61 -9.62 -3.65
N GLU A 414 -2.54 -9.65 -2.85
CA GLU A 414 -2.21 -10.81 -1.98
C GLU A 414 -3.23 -11.03 -0.86
N ALA A 415 -4.06 -10.04 -0.55
CA ALA A 415 -5.15 -10.16 0.42
C ALA A 415 -6.46 -10.64 -0.22
N GLY A 416 -6.50 -10.85 -1.54
CA GLY A 416 -7.67 -11.26 -2.29
C GLY A 416 -8.66 -10.14 -2.58
N ASN A 417 -8.24 -8.88 -2.47
CA ASN A 417 -9.03 -7.74 -2.95
C ASN A 417 -8.85 -7.57 -4.46
N LEU A 418 -9.82 -6.92 -5.09
CA LEU A 418 -9.85 -6.72 -6.53
C LEU A 418 -9.80 -5.23 -6.87
N TYR A 419 -8.91 -4.87 -7.78
CA TYR A 419 -8.86 -3.57 -8.44
C TYR A 419 -9.36 -3.73 -9.85
N PHE A 420 -10.08 -2.74 -10.37
CA PHE A 420 -10.56 -2.75 -11.75
C PHE A 420 -10.85 -1.34 -12.24
N ALA A 421 -10.89 -1.15 -13.55
CA ALA A 421 -11.26 0.11 -14.18
C ALA A 421 -12.67 0.03 -14.76
N THR A 422 -13.45 1.11 -14.66
CA THR A 422 -14.84 1.13 -15.16
C THR A 422 -15.26 2.53 -15.60
N ASP A 423 -16.04 2.60 -16.68
CA ASP A 423 -16.69 3.83 -17.17
C ASP A 423 -18.19 3.91 -16.81
N GLY A 424 -18.71 2.91 -16.08
CA GLY A 424 -20.11 2.83 -15.72
C GLY A 424 -20.44 3.16 -14.27
N HIS A 425 -19.45 3.13 -13.37
CA HIS A 425 -19.59 3.69 -12.02
C HIS A 425 -19.39 5.21 -12.01
N LYS A 426 -19.86 5.88 -10.94
CA LYS A 426 -19.63 7.31 -10.77
C LYS A 426 -18.16 7.57 -10.44
N GLY A 427 -17.43 8.20 -11.35
CA GLY A 427 -16.03 8.60 -11.15
C GLY A 427 -15.70 10.00 -11.69
N LEU A 428 -14.40 10.25 -11.93
CA LEU A 428 -13.87 11.55 -12.36
C LEU A 428 -13.74 11.65 -13.88
N GLY A 429 -13.45 10.54 -14.56
CA GLY A 429 -12.97 10.49 -15.94
C GLY A 429 -13.79 9.59 -16.86
N GLY A 430 -13.10 8.94 -17.80
CA GLY A 430 -13.66 7.89 -18.64
C GLY A 430 -13.63 6.58 -17.88
N LEU A 431 -12.55 5.81 -18.05
CA LEU A 431 -12.22 4.72 -17.14
C LEU A 431 -11.64 5.27 -15.83
N ASP A 432 -12.23 4.87 -14.71
CA ASP A 432 -11.74 5.20 -13.37
C ASP A 432 -11.40 3.91 -12.61
N ILE A 433 -10.37 3.93 -11.77
CA ILE A 433 -9.94 2.78 -10.95
C ILE A 433 -10.79 2.69 -9.67
N PHE A 434 -11.33 1.50 -9.43
CA PHE A 434 -12.08 1.14 -8.25
C PHE A 434 -11.38 0.01 -7.48
N PHE A 435 -11.65 -0.04 -6.18
CA PHE A 435 -11.19 -1.06 -5.25
C PHE A 435 -12.40 -1.80 -4.68
N ALA A 436 -12.41 -3.11 -4.82
CA ALA A 436 -13.42 -4.00 -4.29
C ALA A 436 -12.83 -4.96 -3.25
N THR A 437 -13.48 -5.04 -2.09
CA THR A 437 -13.17 -6.10 -1.11
C THR A 437 -14.01 -7.32 -1.43
N LEU A 438 -13.37 -8.48 -1.55
CA LEU A 438 -14.04 -9.74 -1.86
C LEU A 438 -13.96 -10.69 -0.66
N SER A 439 -15.05 -11.39 -0.38
CA SER A 439 -15.07 -12.55 0.50
C SER A 439 -15.01 -13.81 -0.35
N ARG A 440 -14.11 -14.75 0.02
CA ARG A 440 -13.89 -16.02 -0.69
C ARG A 440 -13.60 -15.85 -2.20
N GLY A 441 -13.06 -14.70 -2.60
CA GLY A 441 -12.67 -14.37 -3.98
C GLY A 441 -13.82 -14.12 -4.96
N THR A 442 -15.08 -14.25 -4.55
CA THR A 442 -16.24 -14.10 -5.45
C THR A 442 -17.36 -13.22 -4.91
N THR A 443 -17.46 -13.03 -3.59
CA THR A 443 -18.56 -12.29 -2.98
C THR A 443 -18.14 -10.88 -2.62
N VAL A 444 -18.59 -9.90 -3.41
CA VAL A 444 -18.29 -8.47 -3.21
C VAL A 444 -18.86 -7.96 -1.89
N GLN A 445 -18.02 -7.35 -1.05
CA GLN A 445 -18.41 -6.75 0.23
C GLN A 445 -18.58 -5.23 0.10
N SER A 446 -17.62 -4.55 -0.54
CA SER A 446 -17.68 -3.13 -0.82
C SER A 446 -16.96 -2.81 -2.11
N VAL A 447 -17.35 -1.70 -2.76
CA VAL A 447 -16.66 -1.11 -3.91
C VAL A 447 -16.43 0.36 -3.59
N GLU A 448 -15.20 0.83 -3.78
CA GLU A 448 -14.74 2.18 -3.48
C GLU A 448 -14.02 2.78 -4.70
N HIS A 449 -14.41 3.99 -5.08
CA HIS A 449 -13.69 4.78 -6.08
C HIS A 449 -12.37 5.30 -5.50
N LEU A 450 -11.24 5.11 -6.20
CA LEU A 450 -9.97 5.65 -5.75
C LEU A 450 -9.87 7.15 -6.09
N ASN A 451 -9.80 7.99 -5.07
CA ASN A 451 -9.74 9.44 -5.28
C ASN A 451 -8.47 9.88 -6.00
N ALA A 452 -8.49 11.12 -6.50
CA ALA A 452 -7.30 11.79 -6.99
C ALA A 452 -6.17 11.75 -5.93
N PRO A 453 -4.90 11.61 -6.35
CA PRO A 453 -4.46 11.69 -7.74
C PRO A 453 -4.50 10.35 -8.51
N ILE A 454 -4.93 9.23 -7.93
CA ILE A 454 -4.96 7.94 -8.66
C ILE A 454 -5.88 8.04 -9.88
N ASN A 455 -7.12 8.47 -9.66
CA ASN A 455 -8.03 8.82 -10.75
C ASN A 455 -7.96 10.30 -11.10
N SER A 456 -8.24 10.58 -12.36
CA SER A 456 -8.14 11.87 -13.02
C SER A 456 -9.36 12.07 -13.94
N PRO A 457 -9.51 13.23 -14.59
CA PRO A 457 -10.59 13.45 -15.55
C PRO A 457 -10.49 12.66 -16.87
N GLN A 458 -9.39 11.91 -17.05
CA GLN A 458 -9.12 11.09 -18.22
C GLN A 458 -9.25 9.59 -17.87
N ASP A 459 -8.72 8.70 -18.70
CA ASP A 459 -8.74 7.26 -18.43
C ASP A 459 -7.58 6.88 -17.49
N ASP A 460 -7.92 6.18 -16.43
CA ASP A 460 -7.03 5.61 -15.43
C ASP A 460 -7.38 4.13 -15.25
N PHE A 461 -6.41 3.24 -15.45
CA PHE A 461 -6.67 1.80 -15.49
C PHE A 461 -5.42 0.96 -15.21
N GLY A 462 -5.58 -0.37 -15.15
CA GLY A 462 -4.45 -1.31 -15.06
C GLY A 462 -3.61 -1.15 -13.79
N LEU A 463 -4.24 -0.91 -12.64
CA LEU A 463 -3.52 -0.74 -11.37
C LEU A 463 -3.02 -2.09 -10.83
N ILE A 464 -1.73 -2.15 -10.51
CA ILE A 464 -1.08 -3.25 -9.78
C ILE A 464 -0.43 -2.71 -8.51
N THR A 465 -0.50 -3.46 -7.39
CA THR A 465 0.00 -3.00 -6.09
C THR A 465 0.20 -4.14 -5.10
N ASP A 466 0.85 -3.83 -3.97
CA ASP A 466 0.91 -4.71 -2.79
C ASP A 466 -0.43 -4.72 -2.02
N ALA A 467 -0.63 -5.74 -1.17
CA ALA A 467 -1.86 -5.90 -0.37
C ALA A 467 -2.18 -4.71 0.55
N ASN A 468 -1.19 -3.88 0.87
CA ASN A 468 -1.39 -2.70 1.69
C ASN A 468 -1.56 -1.43 0.86
N ARG A 469 -1.56 -1.44 -0.49
CA ARG A 469 -1.56 -0.24 -1.34
C ARG A 469 -0.44 0.75 -1.00
N ARG A 470 0.73 0.26 -0.56
CA ARG A 470 1.85 1.16 -0.21
C ARG A 470 2.45 1.79 -1.45
N GLY A 471 2.54 1.03 -2.54
CA GLY A 471 2.93 1.54 -3.84
C GLY A 471 2.62 0.56 -4.96
N GLY A 472 2.79 1.02 -6.19
CA GLY A 472 2.46 0.23 -7.35
C GLY A 472 2.53 1.01 -8.64
N TYR A 473 1.92 0.46 -9.69
CA TYR A 473 1.92 1.03 -11.02
C TYR A 473 0.51 1.03 -11.58
N PHE A 474 0.23 1.97 -12.46
CA PHE A 474 -1.02 2.01 -13.21
C PHE A 474 -0.85 2.82 -14.49
N SER A 475 -1.81 2.70 -15.39
CA SER A 475 -1.85 3.37 -16.68
C SER A 475 -2.78 4.56 -16.65
N SER A 476 -2.39 5.63 -17.34
CA SER A 476 -3.23 6.82 -17.47
C SER A 476 -2.91 7.62 -18.70
N ASN A 477 -3.94 8.14 -19.38
CA ASN A 477 -3.79 9.10 -20.49
C ASN A 477 -3.93 10.57 -20.08
N ARG A 478 -3.75 10.86 -18.77
CA ARG A 478 -3.77 12.23 -18.22
C ARG A 478 -2.77 13.19 -18.84
N ARG A 479 -1.71 12.68 -19.49
CA ARG A 479 -0.65 13.46 -20.09
C ARG A 479 -0.67 13.30 -21.61
N ASP A 480 -0.85 14.42 -22.32
CA ASP A 480 -0.72 14.50 -23.79
C ASP A 480 -1.60 13.49 -24.58
N GLY A 481 -2.59 12.88 -23.91
CA GLY A 481 -3.51 11.86 -24.43
C GLY A 481 -2.89 10.49 -24.69
N ASN A 482 -1.65 10.24 -24.26
CA ASN A 482 -0.98 8.94 -24.42
C ASN A 482 -1.21 8.09 -23.18
N ASP A 483 -1.51 6.80 -23.36
CA ASP A 483 -1.47 5.88 -22.22
C ASP A 483 -0.03 5.77 -21.72
N ASP A 484 0.20 6.25 -20.51
CA ASP A 484 1.51 6.29 -19.86
C ASP A 484 1.48 5.49 -18.55
N ILE A 485 2.60 4.87 -18.18
CA ILE A 485 2.72 4.18 -16.88
C ILE A 485 3.19 5.16 -15.80
N TYR A 486 2.45 5.21 -14.71
CA TYR A 486 2.77 5.97 -13.51
C TYR A 486 3.10 5.02 -12.37
N ARG A 487 4.09 5.39 -11.55
CA ARG A 487 4.30 4.77 -10.23
C ARG A 487 3.58 5.60 -9.18
N PHE A 488 2.78 4.97 -8.33
CA PHE A 488 2.16 5.64 -7.19
C PHE A 488 2.80 5.18 -5.89
N ILE A 489 2.90 6.11 -4.93
CA ILE A 489 3.42 5.89 -3.59
C ILE A 489 2.46 6.53 -2.62
N ARG A 490 2.00 5.76 -1.63
CA ARG A 490 1.11 6.29 -0.61
C ARG A 490 1.90 7.06 0.45
N GLU A 491 1.47 8.28 0.75
CA GLU A 491 2.13 9.19 1.70
C GLU A 491 1.39 9.31 3.04
N SER A 492 0.26 8.62 3.18
CA SER A 492 -0.59 8.63 4.38
C SER A 492 -1.04 7.22 4.75
N SER A 493 -1.69 7.07 5.90
CA SER A 493 -2.30 5.80 6.33
C SER A 493 -3.47 5.42 5.42
N LEU A 494 -3.66 4.12 5.14
CA LEU A 494 -4.84 3.64 4.42
C LEU A 494 -6.13 3.81 5.22
N PHE A 495 -5.98 3.71 6.54
CA PHE A 495 -7.06 3.75 7.50
C PHE A 495 -7.11 5.14 8.12
N GLY A 496 -8.27 5.82 8.03
CA GLY A 496 -8.49 7.14 8.62
C GLY A 496 -8.30 7.19 10.14
N CYS A 497 -8.25 6.02 10.80
CA CYS A 497 -7.74 5.85 12.14
C CYS A 497 -7.18 4.44 12.31
N ARG A 498 -6.33 4.27 13.32
CA ARG A 498 -5.71 2.99 13.65
C ARG A 498 -6.48 2.29 14.75
N ASP A 499 -6.92 1.06 14.49
CA ASP A 499 -7.54 0.24 15.53
C ASP A 499 -6.50 -0.11 16.61
N LEU A 500 -6.82 0.24 17.85
CA LEU A 500 -6.17 -0.28 19.03
C LEU A 500 -7.11 -1.28 19.69
N ILE A 501 -6.69 -2.54 19.70
CA ILE A 501 -7.34 -3.62 20.46
C ILE A 501 -6.70 -3.65 21.84
N ILE A 502 -7.48 -3.32 22.85
CA ILE A 502 -7.06 -3.38 24.25
C ILE A 502 -7.58 -4.68 24.84
N ARG A 503 -6.68 -5.57 25.28
CA ARG A 503 -7.02 -6.80 26.03
C ARG A 503 -6.95 -6.50 27.52
N LEU A 504 -8.05 -6.76 28.22
CA LEU A 504 -8.17 -6.59 29.66
C LEU A 504 -8.32 -7.95 30.31
N TYR A 505 -7.51 -8.21 31.32
CA TYR A 505 -7.45 -9.50 31.98
C TYR A 505 -7.08 -9.38 33.44
N ASP A 506 -7.43 -10.40 34.21
CA ASP A 506 -7.03 -10.52 35.59
C ASP A 506 -5.56 -10.94 35.62
N THR A 507 -4.71 -10.13 36.25
CA THR A 507 -3.26 -10.37 36.25
C THR A 507 -2.85 -11.64 37.01
N ASN A 508 -3.71 -12.13 37.92
CA ASN A 508 -3.45 -13.33 38.70
C ASN A 508 -3.87 -14.61 37.96
N THR A 509 -5.00 -14.57 37.24
CA THR A 509 -5.58 -15.75 36.58
C THR A 509 -5.39 -15.77 35.06
N GLU A 510 -4.91 -14.67 34.49
CA GLU A 510 -4.79 -14.41 33.05
C GLU A 510 -6.12 -14.49 32.26
N GLN A 511 -7.24 -14.66 32.97
CA GLN A 511 -8.57 -14.74 32.39
C GLN A 511 -9.04 -13.36 31.90
N PRO A 512 -9.75 -13.30 30.76
CA PRO A 512 -10.28 -12.05 30.24
C PRO A 512 -11.30 -11.43 31.20
N LEU A 513 -11.27 -10.09 31.28
CA LEU A 513 -12.19 -9.33 32.14
C LEU A 513 -13.19 -8.55 31.31
N ASP A 514 -14.43 -9.01 31.36
CA ASP A 514 -15.59 -8.29 30.84
C ASP A 514 -15.96 -7.06 31.67
N SER A 515 -16.81 -6.18 31.12
CA SER A 515 -17.43 -5.08 31.86
C SER A 515 -16.45 -4.13 32.59
N VAL A 516 -15.21 -4.00 32.11
CA VAL A 516 -14.21 -3.06 32.65
C VAL A 516 -14.38 -1.70 31.96
N ASN A 517 -14.49 -0.63 32.75
CA ASN A 517 -14.57 0.73 32.26
C ASN A 517 -13.18 1.29 31.99
N VAL A 518 -12.90 1.63 30.72
CA VAL A 518 -11.65 2.22 30.24
C VAL A 518 -11.88 3.69 29.87
N LEU A 519 -11.37 4.59 30.71
CA LEU A 519 -11.34 6.02 30.43
C LEU A 519 -10.13 6.37 29.58
N VAL A 520 -10.38 6.97 28.41
CA VAL A 520 -9.36 7.38 27.45
C VAL A 520 -9.14 8.90 27.52
N LYS A 521 -7.91 9.32 27.78
CA LYS A 521 -7.49 10.72 27.83
C LYS A 521 -6.42 11.00 26.78
N ALA A 522 -6.72 11.86 25.80
CA ALA A 522 -5.74 12.33 24.82
C ALA A 522 -5.02 13.58 25.38
N LYS A 523 -3.68 13.60 25.31
CA LYS A 523 -2.88 14.68 25.92
C LYS A 523 -2.80 15.97 25.07
N ALA A 524 -3.06 15.91 23.76
CA ALA A 524 -2.65 16.98 22.84
C ALA A 524 -3.76 17.60 21.94
N GLU A 525 -4.95 17.01 21.81
CA GLU A 525 -5.91 17.40 20.76
C GLU A 525 -7.26 17.98 21.22
N GLY A 526 -7.47 18.24 22.51
CA GLY A 526 -8.77 18.78 22.96
C GLY A 526 -9.96 17.83 22.77
N ARG A 527 -9.71 16.54 22.51
CA ARG A 527 -10.74 15.49 22.47
C ARG A 527 -11.41 15.35 23.85
N PRO A 528 -12.75 15.25 23.92
CA PRO A 528 -13.42 14.93 25.18
C PRO A 528 -13.04 13.53 25.64
N ASN A 529 -12.90 13.36 26.96
CA ASN A 529 -12.62 12.05 27.53
C ASN A 529 -13.73 11.06 27.13
N GLN A 530 -13.35 9.88 26.66
CA GLN A 530 -14.28 8.83 26.29
C GLN A 530 -14.14 7.66 27.26
N THR A 531 -15.26 7.07 27.67
CA THR A 531 -15.26 5.83 28.45
C THR A 531 -15.77 4.69 27.58
N LEU A 532 -15.03 3.60 27.51
CA LEU A 532 -15.38 2.37 26.81
C LEU A 532 -15.51 1.23 27.81
N THR A 533 -16.30 0.20 27.48
CA THR A 533 -16.50 -0.96 28.34
C THR A 533 -16.05 -2.23 27.62
N SER A 534 -15.32 -3.12 28.30
CA SER A 534 -14.86 -4.38 27.70
C SER A 534 -15.98 -5.38 27.44
N ASP A 535 -15.86 -6.14 26.35
CA ASP A 535 -16.77 -7.23 25.99
C ASP A 535 -16.56 -8.50 26.84
N GLN A 536 -17.36 -9.55 26.60
CA GLN A 536 -17.29 -10.82 27.33
C GLN A 536 -15.93 -11.54 27.21
N ASN A 537 -15.13 -11.20 26.18
CA ASN A 537 -13.81 -11.74 25.94
C ASN A 537 -12.69 -10.80 26.45
N GLY A 538 -13.06 -9.75 27.19
CA GLY A 538 -12.14 -8.80 27.79
C GLY A 538 -11.53 -7.82 26.80
N TYR A 539 -12.13 -7.61 25.64
CA TYR A 539 -11.58 -6.69 24.63
C TYR A 539 -12.32 -5.36 24.60
N VAL A 540 -11.54 -4.30 24.37
CA VAL A 540 -12.03 -2.97 23.99
C VAL A 540 -11.37 -2.60 22.68
N ARG A 541 -12.12 -2.08 21.72
CA ARG A 541 -11.58 -1.57 20.46
C ARG A 541 -11.75 -0.06 20.40
N ILE A 542 -10.68 0.65 20.08
CA ILE A 542 -10.71 2.10 19.89
C ILE A 542 -9.95 2.51 18.64
N CYS A 543 -10.56 3.41 17.89
CA CYS A 543 -10.02 4.08 16.71
C CYS A 543 -9.13 5.24 17.18
N LEU A 544 -7.81 5.11 16.96
CA LEU A 544 -6.80 6.12 17.29
C LEU A 544 -6.49 7.00 16.08
N GLU A 545 -6.67 8.30 16.23
CA GLU A 545 -6.41 9.29 15.18
C GLU A 545 -4.98 9.86 15.30
N GLY A 546 -4.35 10.17 14.15
CA GLY A 546 -3.12 10.95 14.05
C GLY A 546 -1.91 10.42 14.83
N THR A 547 -0.98 11.32 15.17
CA THR A 547 0.22 11.04 15.99
C THR A 547 0.10 11.73 17.36
N ASN A 548 -0.33 10.99 18.38
CA ASN A 548 -0.73 11.45 19.69
C ASN A 548 -0.25 10.55 20.84
N ASP A 549 -0.35 11.09 22.06
CA ASP A 549 -0.15 10.35 23.30
C ASP A 549 -1.48 10.19 24.05
N PHE A 550 -1.80 8.96 24.41
CA PHE A 550 -3.01 8.54 25.08
C PHE A 550 -2.69 8.01 26.49
N ILE A 551 -3.60 8.24 27.42
CA ILE A 551 -3.61 7.59 28.74
C ILE A 551 -4.92 6.82 28.85
N PHE A 552 -4.80 5.51 29.06
CA PHE A 552 -5.90 4.60 29.33
C PHE A 552 -5.98 4.34 30.82
N GLN A 553 -7.15 4.58 31.44
CA GLN A 553 -7.40 4.26 32.84
C GLN A 553 -8.51 3.20 32.91
N ALA A 554 -8.14 1.96 33.22
CA ALA A 554 -9.07 0.86 33.36
C ALA A 554 -9.52 0.72 34.82
N SER A 555 -10.82 0.52 35.03
CA SER A 555 -11.46 0.40 36.34
C SER A 555 -12.62 -0.60 36.28
N ARG A 556 -12.70 -1.46 37.28
CA ARG A 556 -13.79 -2.43 37.45
C ARG A 556 -14.00 -2.64 38.95
N ASP A 557 -15.25 -2.78 39.37
CA ASP A 557 -15.58 -3.01 40.77
C ASP A 557 -14.92 -4.29 41.28
N GLY A 558 -14.28 -4.18 42.45
CA GLY A 558 -13.50 -5.28 43.04
C GLY A 558 -12.12 -5.49 42.41
N TYR A 559 -11.65 -4.60 41.54
CA TYR A 559 -10.29 -4.62 40.97
C TYR A 559 -9.54 -3.31 41.26
N ILE A 560 -8.21 -3.38 41.31
CA ILE A 560 -7.37 -2.20 41.41
C ILE A 560 -7.29 -1.52 40.04
N ASN A 561 -7.53 -0.21 40.00
CA ASN A 561 -7.46 0.58 38.77
C ASN A 561 -6.05 0.54 38.16
N SER A 562 -5.98 0.39 36.84
CA SER A 562 -4.74 0.34 36.07
C SER A 562 -4.66 1.55 35.15
N THR A 563 -3.48 2.16 35.02
CA THR A 563 -3.27 3.30 34.12
C THR A 563 -2.07 3.04 33.22
N VAL A 564 -2.29 3.09 31.91
CA VAL A 564 -1.28 2.77 30.90
C VAL A 564 -1.17 3.91 29.90
N GLY A 565 0.06 4.33 29.60
CA GLY A 565 0.35 5.29 28.54
C GLY A 565 0.59 4.59 27.21
N PHE A 566 0.11 5.18 26.12
CA PHE A 566 0.26 4.66 24.77
C PHE A 566 0.57 5.83 23.82
N THR A 567 1.48 5.64 22.87
CA THR A 567 1.81 6.67 21.87
C THR A 567 1.79 6.04 20.48
N ASN A 568 1.19 6.73 19.51
CA ASN A 568 1.22 6.34 18.10
C ASN A 568 2.11 7.30 17.26
N ARG A 569 2.94 8.15 17.89
CA ARG A 569 3.85 9.08 17.20
C ARG A 569 4.96 8.43 16.36
N ALA A 570 5.30 7.16 16.61
CA ALA A 570 6.44 6.48 15.99
C ALA A 570 6.07 5.16 15.30
N VAL A 571 4.80 4.96 14.97
CA VAL A 571 4.32 3.71 14.37
C VAL A 571 3.89 3.94 12.94
N THR A 572 4.52 3.22 12.00
CA THR A 572 4.42 3.46 10.56
C THR A 572 3.52 2.47 9.82
N ASP A 573 2.89 1.52 10.53
CA ASP A 573 2.20 0.39 9.92
C ASP A 573 0.70 0.35 10.22
N ASP A 574 -0.04 -0.13 9.24
CA ASP A 574 -1.50 -0.32 9.23
C ASP A 574 -2.00 -1.52 10.06
N GLN A 575 -1.13 -2.16 10.86
CA GLN A 575 -1.54 -3.26 11.74
C GLN A 575 -2.26 -2.73 12.99
N PRO A 576 -3.36 -3.39 13.43
CA PRO A 576 -4.05 -3.02 14.65
C PRO A 576 -3.06 -3.07 15.81
N SER A 577 -2.96 -1.94 16.52
CA SER A 577 -2.17 -1.90 17.75
C SER A 577 -2.80 -2.82 18.76
N ARG A 578 -1.97 -3.46 19.58
CA ARG A 578 -2.45 -4.19 20.74
C ARG A 578 -1.92 -3.52 21.99
N LEU A 579 -2.79 -3.33 22.96
CA LEU A 579 -2.44 -2.88 24.30
C LEU A 579 -3.02 -3.86 25.29
N GLU A 580 -2.23 -4.22 26.28
CA GLU A 580 -2.64 -5.13 27.32
C GLU A 580 -2.73 -4.37 28.63
N ILE A 581 -3.89 -4.43 29.28
CA ILE A 581 -4.11 -3.80 30.58
C ILE A 581 -4.56 -4.88 31.55
N GLY A 582 -3.62 -5.34 32.36
CA GLY A 582 -3.92 -6.20 33.50
C GLY A 582 -4.60 -5.40 34.61
N LEU A 583 -5.67 -5.96 35.18
CA LEU A 583 -6.24 -5.50 36.44
C LEU A 583 -6.01 -6.57 37.50
N ILE A 584 -5.74 -6.13 38.72
CA ILE A 584 -5.50 -7.03 39.84
C ILE A 584 -6.77 -7.10 40.67
N LYS A 585 -7.39 -8.28 40.76
CA LYS A 585 -8.41 -8.54 41.77
C LYS A 585 -7.71 -8.71 43.12
N PRO A 586 -8.00 -7.88 44.13
CA PRO A 586 -7.52 -8.14 45.48
C PRO A 586 -8.16 -9.45 45.95
N THR A 587 -7.35 -10.50 46.09
CA THR A 587 -7.79 -11.73 46.73
C THR A 587 -7.96 -11.45 48.22
N VAL A 588 -9.19 -11.54 48.71
CA VAL A 588 -9.44 -11.64 50.14
C VAL A 588 -8.97 -13.04 50.52
N VAL A 589 -7.85 -13.14 51.22
CA VAL A 589 -7.44 -14.38 51.86
C VAL A 589 -8.50 -14.68 52.92
N MET A 590 -9.43 -15.61 52.62
CA MET A 590 -10.13 -16.30 53.70
C MET A 590 -9.17 -17.35 54.21
N ASP A 591 -8.66 -17.12 55.43
CA ASP A 591 -7.88 -18.11 56.18
C ASP A 591 -8.65 -19.43 56.21
N THR A 592 -8.15 -20.42 55.46
CA THR A 592 -8.46 -21.83 55.68
C THR A 592 -7.16 -22.59 55.71
N ILE A 593 -6.39 -22.33 56.76
CA ILE A 593 -5.52 -23.36 57.34
C ILE A 593 -6.41 -24.10 58.36
N PRO A 594 -6.54 -25.43 58.33
CA PRO A 594 -7.02 -26.16 59.50
C PRO A 594 -5.94 -26.04 60.58
N ILE A 595 -6.05 -25.00 61.39
CA ILE A 595 -5.37 -24.89 62.68
C ILE A 595 -6.40 -25.33 63.70
N GLU A 596 -6.10 -26.41 64.40
CA GLU A 596 -6.81 -26.72 65.63
C GLU A 596 -6.72 -25.51 66.57
N ASN A 597 -7.88 -24.90 66.81
CA ASN A 597 -8.19 -24.00 67.93
C ASN A 597 -7.23 -22.84 68.20
N VAL A 598 -7.33 -21.73 67.45
CA VAL A 598 -7.36 -20.38 68.04
C VAL A 598 -8.16 -19.42 67.14
N ASN A 599 -9.39 -19.10 67.55
CA ASN A 599 -10.16 -17.98 66.99
C ASN A 599 -9.68 -16.67 67.61
N THR A 600 -8.87 -15.90 66.88
CA THR A 600 -8.77 -14.45 67.11
C THR A 600 -8.41 -13.74 65.79
N PRO A 601 -9.26 -12.83 65.28
CA PRO A 601 -8.88 -11.99 64.15
C PRO A 601 -7.72 -11.09 64.57
N VAL A 602 -6.58 -11.22 63.91
CA VAL A 602 -5.42 -10.35 64.18
C VAL A 602 -5.73 -8.97 63.61
N THR A 603 -6.21 -8.07 64.47
CA THR A 603 -6.38 -6.66 64.13
C THR A 603 -5.00 -6.06 63.85
N LEU A 604 -4.69 -5.75 62.59
CA LEU A 604 -3.45 -5.07 62.21
C LEU A 604 -3.35 -3.74 62.96
N THR A 605 -2.37 -3.58 63.83
CA THR A 605 -2.12 -2.33 64.57
C THR A 605 -1.32 -1.31 63.76
N ARG A 606 -0.65 -1.75 62.68
CA ARG A 606 0.14 -0.93 61.75
C ARG A 606 0.02 -1.46 60.32
N SER A 607 0.12 -0.58 59.34
CA SER A 607 0.21 -0.98 57.92
C SER A 607 1.53 -1.74 57.69
N ARG A 608 1.54 -2.67 56.74
CA ARG A 608 2.66 -3.56 56.48
C ARG A 608 2.88 -3.76 54.98
N VAL A 609 4.12 -3.92 54.54
CA VAL A 609 4.46 -4.40 53.20
C VAL A 609 5.06 -5.79 53.28
N ARG A 610 4.59 -6.70 52.42
CA ARG A 610 5.13 -8.06 52.24
C ARG A 610 5.39 -8.33 50.76
N GLY A 611 6.17 -9.36 50.47
CA GLY A 611 6.35 -9.83 49.11
C GLY A 611 7.28 -11.05 49.06
N VAL A 612 7.47 -11.57 47.85
CA VAL A 612 8.40 -12.65 47.55
C VAL A 612 9.50 -12.14 46.63
N VAL A 613 10.75 -12.53 46.89
CA VAL A 613 11.86 -12.31 45.97
C VAL A 613 12.03 -13.51 45.07
N LEU A 614 11.92 -13.32 43.75
CA LEU A 614 11.91 -14.36 42.73
C LEU A 614 13.09 -14.20 41.75
N SER A 615 13.55 -15.33 41.20
CA SER A 615 14.49 -15.37 40.07
C SER A 615 13.79 -14.93 38.78
N GLU A 616 14.40 -14.02 38.03
CA GLU A 616 13.87 -13.58 36.73
C GLU A 616 13.82 -14.74 35.72
N ARG A 617 14.83 -15.62 35.72
CA ARG A 617 14.90 -16.77 34.80
C ARG A 617 13.94 -17.90 35.16
N THR A 618 13.95 -18.32 36.42
CA THR A 618 13.25 -19.56 36.84
C THR A 618 11.91 -19.31 37.52
N HIS A 619 11.60 -18.06 37.85
CA HIS A 619 10.44 -17.68 38.66
C HIS A 619 10.36 -18.38 40.03
N ARG A 620 11.46 -18.99 40.49
CA ARG A 620 11.56 -19.63 41.81
C ARG A 620 11.95 -18.62 42.90
N PRO A 621 11.51 -18.83 44.15
CA PRO A 621 11.93 -18.00 45.28
C PRO A 621 13.43 -18.02 45.50
N ILE A 622 13.98 -16.87 45.89
CA ILE A 622 15.40 -16.72 46.21
C ILE A 622 15.57 -16.57 47.72
N GLU A 623 16.22 -17.56 48.32
CA GLU A 623 16.65 -17.54 49.72
C GLU A 623 17.83 -16.62 49.94
N GLY A 624 17.95 -16.01 51.12
CA GLY A 624 19.13 -15.25 51.54
C GLY A 624 19.28 -13.90 50.83
N VAL A 625 18.19 -13.30 50.37
CA VAL A 625 18.19 -11.94 49.81
C VAL A 625 18.02 -10.93 50.94
N THR A 626 18.93 -9.96 51.02
CA THR A 626 18.81 -8.82 51.91
C THR A 626 17.90 -7.76 51.28
N VAL A 627 16.69 -7.65 51.81
CA VAL A 627 15.72 -6.61 51.46
C VAL A 627 15.84 -5.47 52.46
N ARG A 628 16.02 -4.23 51.97
CA ARG A 628 16.09 -3.00 52.78
C ARG A 628 14.94 -2.08 52.44
N LEU A 629 14.17 -1.67 53.44
CA LEU A 629 13.12 -0.68 53.32
C LEU A 629 13.60 0.65 53.92
N ARG A 630 13.77 1.68 53.09
CA ARG A 630 14.09 3.04 53.51
C ARG A 630 12.82 3.89 53.52
N ASN A 631 12.55 4.55 54.63
CA ASN A 631 11.50 5.57 54.74
C ASN A 631 12.01 6.90 54.19
N GLU A 632 11.35 7.48 53.20
CA GLU A 632 11.79 8.75 52.58
C GLU A 632 11.45 9.99 53.43
N CYS A 633 10.56 9.86 54.43
CA CYS A 633 10.25 10.96 55.35
C CYS A 633 11.34 11.16 56.42
N ASP A 634 11.70 10.09 57.12
CA ASP A 634 12.59 10.15 58.30
C ASP A 634 13.97 9.51 58.04
N ARG A 635 14.22 9.02 56.81
CA ARG A 635 15.45 8.36 56.35
C ARG A 635 15.82 7.09 57.12
N THR A 636 14.94 6.56 57.97
CA THR A 636 15.16 5.30 58.68
C THR A 636 15.20 4.13 57.70
N GLN A 637 15.97 3.09 58.03
CA GLN A 637 16.11 1.88 57.21
C GLN A 637 15.82 0.64 58.05
N LEU A 638 15.03 -0.27 57.50
CA LEU A 638 14.75 -1.59 58.05
C LEU A 638 15.32 -2.64 57.10
N GLU A 639 15.82 -3.75 57.63
CA GLU A 639 16.42 -4.83 56.85
C GLU A 639 15.74 -6.17 57.18
N TYR A 640 15.57 -7.01 56.16
CA TYR A 640 15.00 -8.35 56.26
C TYR A 640 15.75 -9.29 55.31
N VAL A 641 16.08 -10.50 55.78
CA VAL A 641 16.73 -11.53 54.96
C VAL A 641 15.71 -12.62 54.63
N THR A 642 15.53 -12.94 53.35
CA THR A 642 14.52 -13.92 52.90
C THR A 642 14.90 -15.35 53.28
N GLY A 643 13.91 -16.18 53.63
CA GLY A 643 14.07 -17.63 53.84
C GLY A 643 13.91 -18.44 52.54
N PRO A 644 13.81 -19.79 52.62
CA PRO A 644 13.66 -20.68 51.46
C PRO A 644 12.43 -20.38 50.57
N ASP A 645 11.40 -19.78 51.17
CA ASP A 645 10.18 -19.35 50.49
C ASP A 645 10.29 -17.98 49.82
N GLY A 646 11.45 -17.31 49.94
CA GLY A 646 11.76 -16.00 49.36
C GLY A 646 10.96 -14.84 49.97
N ARG A 647 10.23 -15.04 51.06
CA ARG A 647 9.31 -14.04 51.61
C ARG A 647 10.00 -13.00 52.47
N TYR A 648 9.45 -11.78 52.50
CA TYR A 648 9.86 -10.71 53.42
C TYR A 648 8.66 -9.87 53.91
N SER A 649 8.85 -9.13 55.00
CA SER A 649 7.79 -8.32 55.63
C SER A 649 8.34 -7.12 56.43
N PHE A 650 7.75 -5.94 56.26
CA PHE A 650 8.08 -4.71 57.01
C PHE A 650 6.83 -3.94 57.46
N ASP A 651 6.85 -3.40 58.68
CA ASP A 651 5.83 -2.44 59.11
C ASP A 651 6.11 -1.05 58.54
N ILE A 652 5.08 -0.34 58.07
CA ILE A 652 5.17 0.98 57.44
C ILE A 652 4.25 2.00 58.13
N LYS A 653 4.74 3.24 58.23
CA LYS A 653 3.98 4.42 58.67
C LYS A 653 3.24 5.04 57.48
N GLU A 654 2.00 5.45 57.71
CA GLU A 654 1.17 6.19 56.75
C GLU A 654 1.73 7.58 56.45
N GLY A 655 1.43 8.10 55.26
CA GLY A 655 1.83 9.44 54.83
C GLY A 655 3.26 9.56 54.29
N CYS A 656 4.03 8.47 54.27
CA CYS A 656 5.43 8.45 53.82
C CYS A 656 5.65 7.55 52.61
N ASP A 657 6.50 8.00 51.68
CA ASP A 657 7.01 7.18 50.60
C ASP A 657 8.13 6.28 51.14
N TYR A 658 8.28 5.09 50.58
CA TYR A 658 9.37 4.18 50.93
C TYR A 658 10.12 3.70 49.68
N THR A 659 11.42 3.48 49.83
CA THR A 659 12.26 2.82 48.83
C THR A 659 12.65 1.45 49.35
N LEU A 660 12.25 0.40 48.63
CA LEU A 660 12.58 -0.98 48.91
C LEU A 660 13.73 -1.41 47.99
N VAL A 661 14.80 -1.97 48.55
CA VAL A 661 15.99 -2.41 47.82
C VAL A 661 16.28 -3.86 48.16
N ALA A 662 16.17 -4.78 47.21
CA ALA A 662 16.66 -6.14 47.35
C ALA A 662 18.09 -6.24 46.82
N SER A 663 18.97 -6.86 47.62
CA SER A 663 20.37 -7.07 47.29
C SER A 663 20.83 -8.45 47.75
N LYS A 664 21.62 -9.12 46.92
CA LYS A 664 22.27 -10.39 47.23
C LYS A 664 23.54 -10.50 46.37
N PRO A 665 24.67 -11.00 46.91
CA PRO A 665 25.86 -11.22 46.11
C PRO A 665 25.56 -12.06 44.87
N GLU A 666 26.13 -11.71 43.72
CA GLU A 666 25.91 -12.38 42.41
C GLU A 666 24.50 -12.23 41.83
N PHE A 667 23.66 -11.36 42.41
CA PHE A 667 22.35 -11.00 41.88
C PHE A 667 22.21 -9.48 41.66
N GLY A 668 21.39 -9.10 40.69
CA GLY A 668 21.06 -7.72 40.35
C GLY A 668 20.21 -7.05 41.42
N THR A 669 20.68 -5.92 41.95
CA THR A 669 19.93 -5.11 42.91
C THR A 669 18.63 -4.60 42.30
N ASN A 670 17.49 -4.89 42.93
CA ASN A 670 16.18 -4.38 42.51
C ASN A 670 15.71 -3.31 43.49
N THR A 671 15.35 -2.14 42.96
CA THR A 671 14.81 -1.02 43.74
C THR A 671 13.37 -0.73 43.32
N ASN A 672 12.45 -0.77 44.28
CA ASN A 672 11.03 -0.47 44.12
C ASN A 672 10.63 0.71 45.02
N LYS A 673 9.71 1.56 44.57
CA LYS A 673 9.20 2.70 45.36
C LYS A 673 7.75 2.47 45.74
N ILE A 674 7.47 2.47 47.03
CA ILE A 674 6.14 2.37 47.60
C ILE A 674 5.64 3.80 47.83
N LYS A 675 4.59 4.19 47.10
CA LYS A 675 3.98 5.51 47.26
C LYS A 675 3.23 5.61 48.59
N ARG A 676 3.23 6.81 49.16
CA ARG A 676 2.58 7.14 50.44
C ARG A 676 1.15 6.65 50.53
N LEU A 677 0.87 5.94 51.61
CA LEU A 677 -0.51 5.65 52.01
C LEU A 677 -1.18 6.95 52.52
N PRO A 678 -2.46 7.20 52.20
CA PRO A 678 -3.19 8.36 52.70
C PRO A 678 -3.14 8.44 54.23
N LYS A 679 -2.97 9.65 54.79
CA LYS A 679 -3.03 9.87 56.24
C LYS A 679 -4.43 9.48 56.74
N LYS A 680 -4.53 8.63 57.78
CA LYS A 680 -5.77 8.07 58.36
C LYS A 680 -6.36 6.88 57.58
N ALA A 681 -5.54 6.12 56.86
CA ALA A 681 -6.01 4.87 56.28
C ALA A 681 -6.25 3.85 57.40
N LYS A 682 -7.20 2.91 57.22
CA LYS A 682 -7.19 1.70 58.06
C LYS A 682 -5.87 0.96 57.80
N PRO A 683 -5.24 0.34 58.81
CA PRO A 683 -4.05 -0.48 58.62
C PRO A 683 -4.25 -1.47 57.48
N LYS A 684 -3.36 -1.40 56.48
CA LYS A 684 -3.42 -2.20 55.25
C LYS A 684 -2.13 -2.97 55.04
N GLU A 685 -2.28 -4.15 54.47
CA GLU A 685 -1.17 -4.96 54.00
C GLU A 685 -0.97 -4.70 52.49
N LEU A 686 0.26 -4.38 52.10
CA LEU A 686 0.68 -4.12 50.72
C LEU A 686 1.54 -5.28 50.24
N SER A 687 1.30 -5.78 49.02
CA SER A 687 2.18 -6.76 48.38
C SER A 687 3.17 -6.06 47.43
N ALA A 688 4.43 -6.46 47.45
CA ALA A 688 5.50 -5.92 46.60
C ALA A 688 6.50 -7.02 46.21
N ASP A 689 6.18 -7.87 45.25
CA ASP A 689 7.11 -8.89 44.79
C ASP A 689 8.30 -8.28 44.03
N LEU A 690 9.49 -8.86 44.21
CA LEU A 690 10.74 -8.38 43.63
C LEU A 690 11.35 -9.47 42.76
N LYS A 691 11.79 -9.11 41.54
CA LYS A 691 12.54 -10.03 40.68
C LYS A 691 14.02 -9.65 40.59
N MET A 692 14.91 -10.64 40.64
CA MET A 692 16.36 -10.44 40.55
C MET A 692 16.98 -11.30 39.42
N LEU A 693 17.90 -10.69 38.67
CA LEU A 693 18.78 -11.37 37.71
C LEU A 693 19.98 -11.97 38.44
N SER A 694 20.48 -13.12 38.00
CA SER A 694 21.66 -13.79 38.55
C SER A 694 22.83 -13.80 37.55
N VAL A 695 24.07 -13.89 38.04
CA VAL A 695 25.25 -14.08 37.20
C VAL A 695 25.13 -15.39 36.42
N GLY A 696 25.38 -15.34 35.11
CA GLY A 696 25.23 -16.47 34.20
C GLY A 696 23.87 -16.56 33.50
N ASP A 697 22.88 -15.75 33.88
CA ASP A 697 21.62 -15.67 33.14
C ASP A 697 21.86 -15.20 31.70
N VAL A 698 21.29 -15.91 30.73
CA VAL A 698 21.29 -15.53 29.31
C VAL A 698 19.96 -14.88 29.01
N VAL A 699 19.98 -13.58 28.73
CA VAL A 699 18.80 -12.86 28.27
C VAL A 699 18.78 -12.96 26.76
N THR A 700 17.92 -13.85 26.27
CA THR A 700 17.61 -13.94 24.84
C THR A 700 16.64 -12.83 24.48
N ILE A 701 16.96 -12.09 23.43
CA ILE A 701 16.06 -11.07 22.88
C ILE A 701 15.65 -11.54 21.49
N ASP A 702 14.40 -11.25 21.13
CA ASP A 702 13.85 -11.59 19.83
C ASP A 702 14.72 -11.04 18.69
N ASN A 703 14.82 -11.82 17.62
CA ASN A 703 15.84 -11.74 16.57
C ASN A 703 16.23 -10.30 16.18
N ILE A 704 17.48 -9.95 16.46
CA ILE A 704 18.14 -8.77 15.89
C ILE A 704 18.47 -9.12 14.43
N TYR A 705 17.65 -8.64 13.49
CA TYR A 705 17.85 -8.92 12.07
C TYR A 705 19.06 -8.16 11.51
N TYR A 706 19.89 -8.89 10.77
CA TYR A 706 20.99 -8.36 9.95
C TYR A 706 20.71 -8.74 8.49
N ASP A 707 21.01 -7.85 7.55
CA ASP A 707 20.99 -8.21 6.13
C ASP A 707 22.15 -9.16 5.78
N LEU A 708 22.03 -9.90 4.67
CA LEU A 708 23.06 -10.84 4.20
C LEU A 708 24.39 -10.09 4.00
N ASP A 709 25.46 -10.61 4.60
CA ASP A 709 26.82 -10.03 4.57
C ASP A 709 26.95 -8.58 5.10
N GLN A 710 25.98 -8.12 5.90
CA GLN A 710 26.00 -6.79 6.53
C GLN A 710 26.10 -6.88 8.06
N SER A 711 26.87 -5.97 8.65
CA SER A 711 26.98 -5.77 10.11
C SER A 711 26.21 -4.55 10.61
N SER A 712 25.51 -3.83 9.73
CA SER A 712 24.73 -2.63 10.06
C SER A 712 23.45 -3.01 10.83
N LEU A 713 23.13 -2.25 11.88
CA LEU A 713 21.92 -2.48 12.68
C LEU A 713 20.70 -1.91 11.96
N ARG A 714 19.71 -2.75 11.69
CA ARG A 714 18.42 -2.32 11.13
C ARG A 714 17.60 -1.49 12.16
N PRO A 715 16.66 -0.64 11.72
CA PRO A 715 15.84 0.17 12.64
C PRO A 715 14.95 -0.64 13.60
N ASP A 716 14.53 -1.83 13.22
CA ASP A 716 13.77 -2.77 14.06
C ASP A 716 14.63 -3.36 15.19
N ALA A 717 15.89 -3.73 14.90
CA ALA A 717 16.89 -4.16 15.87
C ALA A 717 17.16 -3.10 16.95
N SER A 718 17.05 -1.81 16.61
CA SER A 718 17.20 -0.72 17.58
C SER A 718 16.14 -0.75 18.70
N ARG A 719 14.90 -1.18 18.41
CA ARG A 719 13.81 -1.26 19.41
C ARG A 719 14.06 -2.35 20.44
N GLU A 720 14.59 -3.49 19.99
CA GLU A 720 14.96 -4.60 20.86
C GLU A 720 16.20 -4.27 21.70
N LEU A 721 17.18 -3.57 21.12
CA LEU A 721 18.33 -3.07 21.86
C LEU A 721 17.97 -2.01 22.91
N ASP A 722 16.93 -1.21 22.70
CA ASP A 722 16.46 -0.26 23.71
C ASP A 722 15.94 -0.97 24.98
N LYS A 723 15.42 -2.21 24.88
CA LYS A 723 15.08 -3.04 26.07
C LYS A 723 16.32 -3.45 26.86
N VAL A 724 17.43 -3.76 26.18
CA VAL A 724 18.74 -4.00 26.81
C VAL A 724 19.21 -2.74 27.53
N VAL A 725 19.12 -1.58 26.87
CA VAL A 725 19.51 -0.29 27.45
C VAL A 725 18.70 -0.01 28.73
N ALA A 726 17.39 -0.22 28.71
CA ALA A 726 16.55 -0.06 29.89
C ALA A 726 16.97 -1.00 31.04
N THR A 727 17.29 -2.25 30.74
CA THR A 727 17.75 -3.24 31.72
C THR A 727 19.13 -2.86 32.30
N MET A 728 20.08 -2.47 31.47
CA MET A 728 21.42 -2.04 31.90
C MET A 728 21.41 -0.71 32.67
N ARG A 729 20.39 0.13 32.47
CA ARG A 729 20.13 1.32 33.30
C ARG A 729 19.49 0.93 34.64
N LYS A 730 18.58 -0.04 34.64
CA LYS A 730 17.95 -0.57 35.86
C LYS A 730 18.96 -1.26 36.79
N TYR A 731 19.97 -1.94 36.22
CA TYR A 731 21.07 -2.58 36.94
C TYR A 731 22.41 -1.92 36.59
N PRO A 732 22.82 -0.83 37.27
CA PRO A 732 23.99 -0.02 36.88
C PRO A 732 25.34 -0.75 36.94
N THR A 733 25.42 -1.84 37.69
CA THR A 733 26.64 -2.64 37.86
C THR A 733 26.66 -3.91 37.01
N LEU A 734 25.63 -4.11 36.19
CA LEU A 734 25.51 -5.22 35.26
C LEU A 734 26.60 -5.13 34.17
N ILE A 735 27.37 -6.20 34.01
CA ILE A 735 28.34 -6.42 32.94
C ILE A 735 27.84 -7.58 32.08
N ILE A 736 27.68 -7.32 30.78
CA ILE A 736 27.18 -8.28 29.81
C ILE A 736 28.26 -8.72 28.82
N GLU A 737 28.09 -9.92 28.26
CA GLU A 737 28.82 -10.42 27.11
C GLU A 737 27.83 -10.59 25.95
N ILE A 738 28.11 -9.90 24.85
CA ILE A 738 27.33 -9.88 23.63
C ILE A 738 27.91 -10.95 22.72
N ARG A 739 27.14 -12.00 22.45
CA ARG A 739 27.52 -13.13 21.61
C ARG A 739 26.70 -13.08 20.34
N SER A 740 27.34 -12.91 19.19
CA SER A 740 26.65 -12.96 17.90
C SER A 740 26.97 -14.25 17.17
N HIS A 741 26.01 -14.74 16.41
CA HIS A 741 26.06 -16.01 15.68
C HIS A 741 25.73 -15.79 14.20
N THR A 742 26.20 -16.69 13.34
CA THR A 742 25.84 -16.77 11.92
C THR A 742 25.10 -18.08 11.63
N ASP A 743 24.52 -18.19 10.43
CA ASP A 743 24.11 -19.49 9.91
C ASP A 743 25.34 -20.23 9.33
N SER A 744 25.13 -21.48 8.90
CA SER A 744 26.15 -22.39 8.36
C SER A 744 26.57 -22.09 6.91
N ARG A 745 26.08 -21.01 6.31
CA ARG A 745 26.39 -20.71 4.91
C ARG A 745 27.65 -19.86 4.86
N GLY A 746 28.65 -20.32 4.14
CA GLY A 746 29.93 -19.63 3.95
C GLY A 746 31.08 -20.30 4.70
N GLU A 747 32.27 -19.74 4.56
CA GLU A 747 33.48 -20.26 5.22
C GLU A 747 33.44 -19.97 6.73
N ALA A 748 33.80 -20.96 7.56
CA ALA A 748 33.78 -20.85 9.02
C ALA A 748 34.55 -19.63 9.56
N GLU A 749 35.72 -19.33 8.97
CA GLU A 749 36.54 -18.19 9.34
C GLU A 749 35.87 -16.84 8.97
N HIS A 750 35.16 -16.79 7.85
CA HIS A 750 34.37 -15.60 7.46
C HIS A 750 33.20 -15.40 8.41
N ASN A 751 32.47 -16.47 8.74
CA ASN A 751 31.35 -16.46 9.67
C ASN A 751 31.75 -16.02 11.09
N LYS A 752 32.94 -16.42 11.53
CA LYS A 752 33.54 -15.97 12.79
C LYS A 752 33.89 -14.47 12.76
N ALA A 753 34.43 -13.96 11.66
CA ALA A 753 34.70 -12.53 11.51
C ALA A 753 33.40 -11.70 11.46
N LEU A 754 32.40 -12.15 10.70
CA LEU A 754 31.10 -11.50 10.52
C LEU A 754 30.33 -11.41 11.84
N SER A 755 30.25 -12.52 12.59
CA SER A 755 29.62 -12.52 13.91
C SER A 755 30.31 -11.55 14.88
N LEU A 756 31.65 -11.45 14.87
CA LEU A 756 32.37 -10.49 15.71
C LEU A 756 32.03 -9.04 15.32
N GLN A 757 31.90 -8.73 14.03
CA GLN A 757 31.47 -7.41 13.57
C GLN A 757 30.05 -7.07 14.03
N ARG A 758 29.12 -8.04 13.96
CA ARG A 758 27.75 -7.89 14.48
C ARG A 758 27.71 -7.60 15.99
N ALA A 759 28.50 -8.31 16.78
CA ALA A 759 28.61 -8.07 18.22
C ALA A 759 29.18 -6.66 18.52
N LYS A 760 30.17 -6.21 17.73
CA LYS A 760 30.73 -4.85 17.82
C LYS A 760 29.70 -3.78 17.46
N ALA A 761 28.87 -4.00 16.45
CA ALA A 761 27.81 -3.07 16.06
C ALA A 761 26.78 -2.89 17.19
N VAL A 762 26.36 -3.99 17.82
CA VAL A 762 25.48 -3.95 19.01
C VAL A 762 26.13 -3.19 20.16
N ALA A 763 27.40 -3.46 20.46
CA ALA A 763 28.12 -2.73 21.51
C ALA A 763 28.22 -1.23 21.21
N ASN A 764 28.45 -0.83 19.96
CA ASN A 764 28.51 0.57 19.54
C ASN A 764 27.15 1.27 19.72
N TYR A 765 26.06 0.56 19.42
CA TYR A 765 24.71 1.07 19.63
C TYR A 765 24.43 1.32 21.12
N LEU A 766 24.74 0.35 22.00
CA LEU A 766 24.55 0.51 23.44
C LEU A 766 25.41 1.66 24.00
N VAL A 767 26.63 1.85 23.47
CA VAL A 767 27.48 3.01 23.79
C VAL A 767 26.82 4.32 23.36
N SER A 768 26.25 4.39 22.16
CA SER A 768 25.54 5.58 21.67
C SER A 768 24.35 5.97 22.55
N LYS A 769 23.74 5.01 23.25
CA LYS A 769 22.63 5.22 24.20
C LYS A 769 23.11 5.48 25.64
N GLY A 770 24.42 5.67 25.84
CA GLY A 770 25.02 6.07 27.10
C GLY A 770 25.48 4.94 28.02
N ILE A 771 25.56 3.69 27.53
CA ILE A 771 26.10 2.57 28.32
C ILE A 771 27.62 2.51 28.16
N SER A 772 28.36 2.48 29.27
CA SER A 772 29.84 2.43 29.23
C SER A 772 30.37 1.17 28.54
N ARG A 773 31.33 1.33 27.62
CA ARG A 773 32.00 0.22 26.90
C ARG A 773 32.63 -0.81 27.84
N ARG A 774 33.07 -0.39 29.05
CA ARG A 774 33.64 -1.28 30.07
C ARG A 774 32.65 -2.28 30.67
N ARG A 775 31.35 -2.08 30.44
CA ARG A 775 30.27 -2.97 30.92
C ARG A 775 29.87 -4.03 29.89
N MET A 776 30.60 -4.15 28.79
CA MET A 776 30.25 -5.00 27.66
C MET A 776 31.49 -5.67 27.08
N ALA A 777 31.45 -7.01 26.97
CA ALA A 777 32.38 -7.79 26.15
C ALA A 777 31.69 -8.20 24.85
N THR A 778 32.42 -8.29 23.75
CA THR A 778 31.88 -8.73 22.44
C THR A 778 32.59 -9.99 21.98
N LEU A 779 31.83 -11.01 21.62
CA LEU A 779 32.33 -12.30 21.16
C LEU A 779 31.61 -12.72 19.87
N GLY A 780 32.39 -13.07 18.84
CA GLY A 780 31.87 -13.63 17.59
C GLY A 780 31.94 -15.16 17.64
N MET A 781 30.77 -15.81 17.64
CA MET A 781 30.67 -17.27 17.76
C MET A 781 30.70 -17.97 16.39
N GLY A 782 30.58 -17.22 15.29
CA GLY A 782 30.38 -17.77 13.95
C GLY A 782 29.20 -18.75 13.91
N GLU A 783 29.39 -19.85 13.19
CA GLU A 783 28.44 -20.94 13.08
C GLU A 783 28.68 -22.07 14.11
N SER A 784 29.63 -21.90 15.03
CA SER A 784 30.02 -22.97 15.98
C SER A 784 28.91 -23.39 16.96
N GLN A 785 27.83 -22.62 17.06
CA GLN A 785 26.71 -22.85 17.98
C GLN A 785 25.36 -22.59 17.29
N LEU A 786 24.99 -23.50 16.39
CA LEU A 786 23.68 -23.53 15.74
C LEU A 786 22.59 -23.98 16.73
N VAL A 787 21.39 -23.42 16.60
CA VAL A 787 20.21 -23.77 17.43
C VAL A 787 19.31 -24.81 16.76
N ASN A 788 19.66 -25.24 15.56
CA ASN A 788 18.97 -26.26 14.78
C ASN A 788 19.97 -27.15 14.05
N ASN A 789 19.45 -28.08 13.24
CA ASN A 789 20.26 -29.09 12.55
C ASN A 789 20.87 -28.59 11.22
N CYS A 790 20.80 -27.28 10.94
CA CYS A 790 21.28 -26.70 9.69
C CYS A 790 22.80 -26.54 9.70
N THR A 791 23.51 -27.65 9.67
CA THR A 791 24.97 -27.74 9.54
C THR A 791 25.38 -27.69 8.06
N ASP A 792 26.69 -27.60 7.81
CA ASP A 792 27.23 -27.51 6.44
C ASP A 792 26.77 -28.70 5.59
N GLY A 793 26.24 -28.42 4.40
CA GLY A 793 25.72 -29.43 3.47
C GLY A 793 24.30 -29.93 3.77
N VAL A 794 23.66 -29.49 4.86
CA VAL A 794 22.24 -29.79 5.13
C VAL A 794 21.35 -28.76 4.44
N ILE A 795 20.40 -29.23 3.62
CA ILE A 795 19.39 -28.37 2.99
C ILE A 795 18.40 -27.91 4.06
N CYS A 796 18.38 -26.60 4.33
CA CYS A 796 17.47 -25.98 5.27
C CYS A 796 16.67 -24.85 4.64
N THR A 797 15.52 -24.54 5.23
CA THR A 797 14.69 -23.40 4.83
C THR A 797 15.34 -22.08 5.27
N GLU A 798 14.98 -20.97 4.62
CA GLU A 798 15.51 -19.65 5.02
C GLU A 798 15.09 -19.27 6.45
N ALA A 799 13.90 -19.68 6.89
CA ALA A 799 13.44 -19.48 8.27
C ALA A 799 14.33 -20.23 9.28
N GLU A 800 14.86 -21.38 8.92
CA GLU A 800 15.79 -22.13 9.76
C GLU A 800 17.17 -21.49 9.81
N HIS A 801 17.71 -21.07 8.68
CA HIS A 801 18.96 -20.29 8.67
C HIS A 801 18.82 -18.98 9.46
N GLN A 802 17.66 -18.31 9.36
CA GLN A 802 17.37 -17.08 10.08
C GLN A 802 17.40 -17.26 11.61
N ARG A 803 17.01 -18.43 12.14
CA ARG A 803 17.10 -18.73 13.59
C ARG A 803 18.54 -18.82 14.09
N ASN A 804 19.50 -19.17 13.23
CA ASN A 804 20.91 -19.22 13.60
C ASN A 804 21.56 -17.83 13.60
N ARG A 805 21.06 -16.90 12.78
CA ARG A 805 21.50 -15.49 12.72
C ARG A 805 20.96 -14.67 13.89
N ARG A 806 21.53 -14.85 15.08
CA ARG A 806 21.04 -14.25 16.34
C ARG A 806 22.17 -13.61 17.16
N THR A 807 21.77 -12.78 18.13
CA THR A 807 22.67 -12.22 19.14
C THR A 807 22.10 -12.48 20.53
N GLU A 808 22.92 -13.02 21.41
CA GLU A 808 22.59 -13.37 22.80
C GLU A 808 23.34 -12.46 23.78
N PHE A 809 22.72 -12.18 24.92
CA PHE A 809 23.33 -11.39 25.99
C PHE A 809 23.50 -12.26 27.24
N LYS A 810 24.75 -12.54 27.60
CA LYS A 810 25.08 -13.29 28.81
C LYS A 810 25.47 -12.34 29.93
N VAL A 811 24.90 -12.50 31.11
CA VAL A 811 25.34 -11.78 32.31
C VAL A 811 26.66 -12.35 32.79
N VAL A 812 27.74 -11.57 32.71
CA VAL A 812 29.10 -11.98 33.10
C VAL A 812 29.37 -11.68 34.57
N ALA A 813 28.96 -10.50 35.01
CA ALA A 813 29.14 -10.07 36.38
C ALA A 813 28.09 -9.04 36.75
N ILE A 814 27.76 -9.00 38.03
CA ILE A 814 26.98 -7.95 38.66
C ILE A 814 27.85 -7.49 39.83
N LYS A 815 28.53 -6.36 39.68
CA LYS A 815 29.53 -5.88 40.64
C LYS A 815 28.97 -4.96 41.71
#